data_AF-A0A662KBG9-F1
#
_entry.id   AF-A0A662KBG9-F1
#
_cell.length_a   1.000
_cell.length_b   1.000
_cell.length_c   1.000
_cell.angle_alpha   90.00
_cell.angle_beta   90.00
_cell.angle_gamma   90.00
#
_symmetry.space_group_name_H-M   'P 1'
#
loop_
_entity.id
_entity.type
_entity.pdbx_description
1 polymer ?
#
loop_
_entity_poly.entity_id
_entity_poly.type
_entity_poly.pdbx_seq_one_letter_code
_entity_poly.pdbx_strand_id
1 'polypeptide(L)'
;AYIPDDAPEDGDLVETDLYYADLQYTWDDNDDGLWGDLDNDEVDGFPDLLIGRLPVSTEYYASIVVNKIIEYERYNHPGDPWFNSALLIGTNPFEGEEADGEILMNYIEDEYIWENFTVRRLYYTYGNLSVEGIRDQMNTGFGVVEYAGHGHIDGWYLREDEGGSPIVYTYIDAFHQRNGHLRLPVIFTMACLTSEFAEAECIGEYFLGNPCGGAIAYFGSSRIAWAYGGQAITDGLAGELVWRFNKALFEETRIAGAVWAQAITEYLGCHSIYTSYDGYYLDWKTVAEYSCPFTDPTLMIGGRGAIERGVIALVTISPYREFYIDDLNYLNYPYDEFNESNIGMLFMDLSLYDAIFVTSFAATSASYPEEAGAIRRSFIDNSETLLEYVEEGGGLILLAEYNYSWLPSQLSEYLNISIYAGSEIDLYADHPITSWPICLDYYTNSLTRPPSYDLYGGYFHLWEDEEIGTSHGIFTAIAGDEEPTGDTLTTWVAGIYGDGRITATTMILDFLSGNPDTENMTFYNGRIVLDNMLRWTLGMPHPMVFIEEVNPMRGSYGERIIVIGSDATPEAEIELYWDTVQPWDGDKGLLNSTEAEEDGNFEIWFHVPKAINGTHQLIVLDTTSGEESWTRFVVEPLVEVSPPSGPPGLNITIRGYGFSPHASVVLEMNGVSLSTASTDHLGSFIVTATVPLIDQGVYNLTAIDDKGVNTYTTFKVLESILISNFNDLFSSNRVRVIYPSEKEPKPLNRSGASISDWLASAFVSTKLGNITEGLDTNPSFVDQTTGSPMGSEAIICFGGPNVGVPVYYYELNKIAPVIYCLVPGARGSGEPWAQWYRADGTAIVETAMGTNETRDLFLIETFMDEEGRPVLIAYGIGWRGTYAAGKYFDRVIYPNLEDYPYQWIIVRWIDANGDGFVNAPGDGDEYTLLATSD
;
A
#
# COMPACT_ATOMS: atom_id res chain seq x y z
N ALA A 1 20.96 51.21 7.06
CA ALA A 1 21.99 52.12 6.55
C ALA A 1 21.36 53.50 6.33
N TYR A 2 22.04 54.56 6.77
CA TYR A 2 21.75 55.92 6.37
C TYR A 2 22.61 56.26 5.15
N ILE A 3 21.96 56.68 4.07
CA ILE A 3 22.60 56.98 2.79
C ILE A 3 22.20 58.40 2.41
N PRO A 4 23.01 59.42 2.70
CA PRO A 4 22.67 60.81 2.43
C PRO A 4 22.78 61.08 0.93
N ASP A 5 21.73 60.78 0.19
CA ASP A 5 21.61 61.17 -1.21
C ASP A 5 20.41 62.08 -1.48
N ASP A 6 20.49 62.85 -2.56
CA ASP A 6 19.44 63.80 -2.96
C ASP A 6 18.28 63.07 -3.70
N ALA A 7 17.89 61.87 -3.25
CA ALA A 7 16.83 61.04 -3.85
C ALA A 7 15.48 61.19 -3.13
N PRO A 8 14.69 62.25 -3.40
CA PRO A 8 13.47 62.55 -2.62
C PRO A 8 12.38 61.47 -2.70
N GLU A 9 12.43 60.58 -3.69
CA GLU A 9 11.47 59.49 -3.89
C GLU A 9 11.89 58.17 -3.23
N ASP A 10 13.19 57.99 -2.94
CA ASP A 10 13.79 56.77 -2.40
C ASP A 10 14.18 56.93 -0.92
N GLY A 11 14.48 58.17 -0.51
CA GLY A 11 14.84 58.51 0.87
C GLY A 11 16.22 58.05 1.29
N ASP A 12 16.59 58.45 2.51
CA ASP A 12 17.96 58.38 3.02
C ASP A 12 18.16 57.18 3.97
N LEU A 13 17.12 56.39 4.21
CA LEU A 13 17.16 55.23 5.11
C LEU A 13 16.83 53.96 4.35
N VAL A 14 17.74 53.00 4.44
CA VAL A 14 17.60 51.67 3.86
C VAL A 14 17.68 50.63 4.96
N GLU A 15 16.64 49.81 5.07
CA GLU A 15 16.60 48.66 5.96
C GLU A 15 17.48 47.54 5.41
N THR A 16 18.41 47.06 6.24
CA THR A 16 19.49 46.18 5.81
C THR A 16 19.96 45.31 6.96
N ASP A 17 20.27 44.05 6.65
CA ASP A 17 20.96 43.13 7.57
C ASP A 17 22.48 43.12 7.37
N LEU A 18 23.00 43.88 6.40
CA LEU A 18 24.43 43.93 6.08
C LEU A 18 25.28 44.36 7.26
N TYR A 19 24.76 45.23 8.13
CA TYR A 19 25.43 45.63 9.37
C TYR A 19 25.79 44.44 10.27
N TYR A 20 25.01 43.36 10.25
CA TYR A 20 25.32 42.16 11.02
C TYR A 20 26.36 41.25 10.34
N ALA A 21 26.60 41.46 9.05
CA ALA A 21 27.51 40.67 8.24
C ALA A 21 28.88 41.33 8.03
N ASP A 22 28.92 42.66 7.87
CA ASP A 22 30.14 43.46 7.79
C ASP A 22 30.63 43.71 9.23
N LEU A 23 31.65 42.95 9.66
CA LEU A 23 32.20 43.03 11.01
C LEU A 23 33.35 44.03 11.10
N GLN A 24 33.70 44.70 10.00
CA GLN A 24 34.67 45.78 10.01
C GLN A 24 34.04 47.11 10.43
N TYR A 25 34.86 47.94 11.09
CA TYR A 25 34.46 49.27 11.57
C TYR A 25 33.26 49.23 12.53
N THR A 26 32.68 50.39 12.85
CA THR A 26 31.52 50.47 13.75
C THR A 26 30.22 50.76 13.02
N TRP A 27 30.29 51.17 11.75
CA TRP A 27 29.18 51.79 10.99
C TRP A 27 28.59 53.05 11.62
N ASP A 28 29.09 53.54 12.75
CA ASP A 28 28.65 54.78 13.42
C ASP A 28 29.87 55.32 14.18
N ASP A 29 30.82 55.87 13.43
CA ASP A 29 32.12 56.32 13.94
C ASP A 29 31.98 57.61 14.76
N ASN A 30 30.93 58.39 14.47
CA ASN A 30 30.68 59.69 15.09
C ASN A 30 29.61 59.66 16.21
N ASP A 31 28.97 58.51 16.47
CA ASP A 31 27.94 58.27 17.51
C ASP A 31 26.71 59.19 17.33
N ASP A 32 26.32 59.46 16.08
CA ASP A 32 25.14 60.26 15.75
C ASP A 32 23.89 59.41 15.43
N GLY A 33 24.07 58.09 15.33
CA GLY A 33 23.02 57.11 15.07
C GLY A 33 22.60 57.01 13.60
N LEU A 34 23.35 57.60 12.68
CA LEU A 34 23.15 57.51 11.23
C LEU A 34 24.02 56.41 10.63
N TRP A 35 23.72 55.16 10.97
CA TRP A 35 24.59 54.02 10.68
C TRP A 35 24.89 53.83 9.19
N GLY A 36 26.16 53.87 8.79
CA GLY A 36 26.63 53.65 7.42
C GLY A 36 26.64 54.93 6.57
N ASP A 37 26.67 56.09 7.23
CA ASP A 37 26.80 57.39 6.60
C ASP A 37 28.18 57.55 5.97
N LEU A 38 28.30 57.38 4.66
CA LEU A 38 29.60 57.46 3.97
C LEU A 38 30.29 58.83 4.07
N ASP A 39 29.59 59.90 4.50
CA ASP A 39 30.21 61.20 4.77
C ASP A 39 30.94 61.25 6.13
N ASN A 40 30.57 60.38 7.08
CA ASN A 40 31.04 60.44 8.47
C ASN A 40 31.56 59.11 9.05
N ASP A 41 31.21 57.97 8.44
CA ASP A 41 31.52 56.61 8.89
C ASP A 41 32.42 55.86 7.90
N GLU A 42 33.36 55.08 8.42
CA GLU A 42 34.09 54.08 7.65
C GLU A 42 33.24 52.79 7.57
N VAL A 43 32.92 52.38 6.33
CA VAL A 43 32.22 51.14 5.99
C VAL A 43 32.82 50.62 4.69
N ASP A 44 33.01 49.31 4.56
CA ASP A 44 33.41 48.71 3.28
C ASP A 44 32.30 47.88 2.63
N GLY A 45 31.29 47.48 3.41
CA GLY A 45 30.10 46.79 2.93
C GLY A 45 30.34 45.32 2.56
N PHE A 46 31.54 44.79 2.75
CA PHE A 46 31.84 43.40 2.44
C PHE A 46 31.28 42.48 3.53
N PRO A 47 30.53 41.43 3.18
CA PRO A 47 30.02 40.50 4.18
C PRO A 47 31.12 39.54 4.67
N ASP A 48 31.41 39.56 5.97
CA ASP A 48 32.27 38.58 6.65
C ASP A 48 31.51 37.33 7.11
N LEU A 49 30.21 37.46 7.33
CA LEU A 49 29.33 36.37 7.75
C LEU A 49 28.28 36.09 6.68
N LEU A 50 27.97 34.79 6.51
CA LEU A 50 26.80 34.38 5.77
C LEU A 50 25.56 34.70 6.59
N ILE A 51 24.67 35.54 6.05
CA ILE A 51 23.43 35.90 6.71
C ILE A 51 22.23 35.55 5.85
N GLY A 52 21.10 35.39 6.52
CA GLY A 52 19.80 35.11 5.94
C GLY A 52 18.74 35.34 7.00
N ARG A 53 17.56 35.78 6.55
CA ARG A 53 16.43 36.09 7.42
C ARG A 53 15.33 35.07 7.22
N LEU A 54 14.73 34.61 8.32
CA LEU A 54 13.44 33.91 8.32
C LEU A 54 12.37 34.90 8.84
N PRO A 55 11.77 35.71 7.95
CA PRO A 55 10.86 36.78 8.35
C PRO A 55 9.46 36.20 8.65
N VAL A 56 9.21 35.87 9.92
CA VAL A 56 7.94 35.28 10.38
C VAL A 56 7.41 36.00 11.61
N SER A 57 6.11 36.26 11.63
CA SER A 57 5.44 37.05 12.69
C SER A 57 4.80 36.20 13.79
N THR A 58 4.72 34.88 13.62
CA THR A 58 4.11 33.95 14.59
C THR A 58 4.85 32.62 14.68
N GLU A 59 4.71 31.91 15.80
CA GLU A 59 5.24 30.54 16.00
C GLU A 59 4.71 29.55 14.95
N TYR A 60 3.45 29.72 14.52
CA TYR A 60 2.84 28.89 13.47
C TYR A 60 3.54 29.06 12.11
N TYR A 61 3.83 30.29 11.70
CA TYR A 61 4.56 30.51 10.45
C TYR A 61 6.04 30.15 10.59
N ALA A 62 6.62 30.29 11.78
CA ALA A 62 7.97 29.81 12.07
C ALA A 62 8.08 28.29 11.89
N SER A 63 7.13 27.51 12.41
CA SER A 63 7.14 26.06 12.25
C SER A 63 6.96 25.64 10.78
N ILE A 64 6.13 26.35 10.01
CA ILE A 64 5.99 26.12 8.56
C ILE A 64 7.34 26.32 7.85
N VAL A 65 7.98 27.48 8.05
CA VAL A 65 9.23 27.81 7.36
C VAL A 65 10.35 26.84 7.75
N VAL A 66 10.50 26.55 9.05
CA VAL A 66 11.50 25.60 9.56
C VAL A 66 11.27 24.20 9.01
N ASN A 67 10.03 23.70 9.02
CA ASN A 67 9.74 22.37 8.47
C ASN A 67 10.02 22.32 6.97
N LYS A 68 9.65 23.37 6.21
CA LYS A 68 10.01 23.44 4.78
C LYS A 68 11.51 23.37 4.56
N ILE A 69 12.33 24.07 5.36
CA ILE A 69 13.79 24.00 5.26
C ILE A 69 14.28 22.58 5.53
N ILE A 70 13.84 21.99 6.64
CA ILE A 70 14.23 20.62 7.03
C ILE A 70 13.85 19.63 5.93
N GLU A 71 12.62 19.67 5.44
CA GLU A 71 12.11 18.76 4.41
C GLU A 71 12.78 19.00 3.05
N TYR A 72 12.96 20.26 2.66
CA TYR A 72 13.61 20.62 1.41
C TYR A 72 15.06 20.13 1.36
N GLU A 73 15.82 20.38 2.42
CA GLU A 73 17.20 19.91 2.50
C GLU A 73 17.29 18.39 2.61
N ARG A 74 16.29 17.74 3.21
CA ARG A 74 16.26 16.29 3.44
C ARG A 74 15.80 15.50 2.22
N TYR A 75 14.84 15.99 1.44
CA TYR A 75 14.13 15.18 0.44
C TYR A 75 14.35 15.62 -1.00
N ASN A 76 14.91 16.80 -1.27
CA ASN A 76 15.18 17.23 -2.65
C ASN A 76 16.62 16.96 -3.08
N HIS A 77 16.78 16.71 -4.38
CA HIS A 77 18.07 16.47 -5.00
C HIS A 77 18.27 17.37 -6.24
N PRO A 78 19.48 17.91 -6.49
CA PRO A 78 19.74 18.73 -7.68
C PRO A 78 19.55 17.99 -9.01
N GLY A 79 19.48 16.66 -8.98
CA GLY A 79 19.09 15.81 -10.11
C GLY A 79 17.57 15.69 -10.34
N ASP A 80 16.74 16.20 -9.44
CA ASP A 80 15.29 16.11 -9.58
C ASP A 80 14.81 16.81 -10.85
N PRO A 81 13.87 16.20 -11.62
CA PRO A 81 13.39 16.81 -12.86
C PRO A 81 12.75 18.19 -12.67
N TRP A 82 12.12 18.43 -11.51
CA TRP A 82 11.52 19.73 -11.21
C TRP A 82 12.58 20.78 -10.88
N PHE A 83 13.68 20.40 -10.21
CA PHE A 83 14.76 21.32 -9.86
C PHE A 83 15.55 21.77 -11.09
N ASN A 84 15.78 20.87 -12.05
CA ASN A 84 16.43 21.18 -13.33
C ASN A 84 15.48 21.92 -14.30
N SER A 85 14.79 22.94 -13.79
CA SER A 85 13.97 23.82 -14.60
C SER A 85 13.99 25.25 -14.06
N ALA A 86 13.95 26.21 -14.98
CA ALA A 86 13.95 27.64 -14.67
C ALA A 86 12.72 28.33 -15.29
N LEU A 87 12.06 29.19 -14.50
CA LEU A 87 10.97 30.04 -14.97
C LEU A 87 11.46 31.48 -15.05
N LEU A 88 11.56 32.00 -16.28
CA LEU A 88 12.03 33.35 -16.56
C LEU A 88 10.86 34.27 -16.86
N ILE A 89 10.67 35.28 -16.01
CA ILE A 89 9.55 36.23 -16.09
C ILE A 89 10.10 37.61 -16.41
N GLY A 90 9.96 38.02 -17.68
CA GLY A 90 10.48 39.29 -18.20
C GLY A 90 9.36 40.27 -18.52
N THR A 91 9.41 41.46 -17.91
CA THR A 91 8.50 42.59 -18.21
C THR A 91 9.24 43.69 -18.97
N ASN A 92 8.57 44.84 -19.18
CA ASN A 92 9.16 46.04 -19.77
C ASN A 92 9.09 47.22 -18.78
N PRO A 93 10.02 47.29 -17.80
CA PRO A 93 9.96 48.29 -16.72
C PRO A 93 10.39 49.70 -17.14
N PHE A 94 11.05 49.89 -18.29
CA PHE A 94 11.46 51.22 -18.74
C PHE A 94 10.77 51.63 -20.04
N GLU A 95 10.63 52.95 -20.24
CA GLU A 95 10.08 53.50 -21.49
C GLU A 95 11.06 53.27 -22.65
N GLY A 96 10.74 52.36 -23.57
CA GLY A 96 11.59 52.01 -24.71
C GLY A 96 10.95 50.98 -25.65
N GLU A 97 11.59 50.70 -26.80
CA GLU A 97 11.19 49.62 -27.72
C GLU A 97 11.74 48.24 -27.30
N GLU A 98 12.74 48.20 -26.43
CA GLU A 98 13.40 46.98 -25.95
C GLU A 98 12.77 46.55 -24.62
N ALA A 99 12.39 45.27 -24.48
CA ALA A 99 11.83 44.75 -23.24
C ALA A 99 12.94 44.42 -22.24
N ASP A 100 13.26 45.37 -21.36
CA ASP A 100 14.48 45.32 -20.54
C ASP A 100 14.55 44.06 -19.65
N GLY A 101 13.43 43.71 -19.01
CA GLY A 101 13.36 42.49 -18.20
C GLY A 101 13.63 41.24 -19.03
N GLU A 102 13.17 41.19 -20.28
CA GLU A 102 13.47 40.08 -21.18
C GLU A 102 14.95 40.04 -21.60
N ILE A 103 15.61 41.20 -21.74
CA ILE A 103 17.05 41.27 -22.02
C ILE A 103 17.84 40.64 -20.87
N LEU A 104 17.54 41.01 -19.64
CA LEU A 104 18.20 40.44 -18.46
C LEU A 104 17.96 38.92 -18.36
N MET A 105 16.71 38.48 -18.57
CA MET A 105 16.37 37.05 -18.55
C MET A 105 17.13 36.25 -19.62
N ASN A 106 17.23 36.78 -20.85
CA ASN A 106 17.97 36.12 -21.92
C ASN A 106 19.48 36.07 -21.60
N TYR A 107 20.04 37.13 -21.02
CA TYR A 107 21.44 37.13 -20.60
C TYR A 107 21.73 36.08 -19.52
N ILE A 108 20.87 35.98 -18.49
CA ILE A 108 20.99 34.96 -17.43
C ILE A 108 20.90 33.54 -18.03
N GLU A 109 19.97 33.33 -18.95
CA GLU A 109 19.83 32.04 -19.63
C GLU A 109 21.05 31.69 -20.49
N ASP A 110 21.54 32.63 -21.28
CA ASP A 110 22.62 32.38 -22.24
C ASP A 110 23.98 32.18 -21.55
N GLU A 111 24.24 32.87 -20.44
CA GLU A 111 25.55 32.87 -19.76
C GLU A 111 25.66 31.88 -18.59
N TYR A 112 24.57 31.65 -17.82
CA TYR A 112 24.68 30.94 -16.53
C TYR A 112 23.80 29.69 -16.41
N ILE A 113 22.57 29.71 -16.92
CA ILE A 113 21.68 28.55 -16.78
C ILE A 113 22.24 27.38 -17.60
N TRP A 114 22.53 26.27 -16.93
CA TRP A 114 23.12 25.09 -17.56
C TRP A 114 22.24 24.47 -18.64
N GLU A 115 22.85 23.85 -19.66
CA GLU A 115 22.14 23.21 -20.79
C GLU A 115 21.14 22.11 -20.39
N ASN A 116 21.31 21.50 -19.20
CA ASN A 116 20.41 20.47 -18.69
C ASN A 116 19.13 21.02 -18.04
N PHE A 117 19.01 22.35 -17.85
CA PHE A 117 17.80 22.97 -17.33
C PHE A 117 16.74 23.13 -18.41
N THR A 118 15.48 22.83 -18.05
CA THR A 118 14.34 23.17 -18.89
C THR A 118 13.89 24.60 -18.61
N VAL A 119 14.05 25.49 -19.58
CA VAL A 119 13.69 26.91 -19.42
C VAL A 119 12.28 27.19 -19.94
N ARG A 120 11.47 27.86 -19.12
CA ARG A 120 10.15 28.40 -19.48
C ARG A 120 10.18 29.92 -19.41
N ARG A 121 9.71 30.58 -20.48
CA ARG A 121 9.69 32.04 -20.59
C ARG A 121 8.26 32.57 -20.57
N LEU A 122 7.98 33.46 -19.63
CA LEU A 122 6.75 34.24 -19.58
C LEU A 122 7.11 35.71 -19.82
N TYR A 123 7.00 36.12 -21.07
CA TYR A 123 7.51 37.39 -21.57
C TYR A 123 6.35 38.31 -21.97
N TYR A 124 6.50 39.59 -21.64
CA TYR A 124 5.55 40.62 -22.00
C TYR A 124 5.35 40.68 -23.52
N THR A 125 6.44 40.68 -24.30
CA THR A 125 6.43 40.75 -25.78
C THR A 125 5.88 39.49 -26.44
N TYR A 126 6.01 38.33 -25.79
CA TYR A 126 5.45 37.07 -26.26
C TYR A 126 3.92 37.02 -26.09
N GLY A 127 3.35 37.92 -25.28
CA GLY A 127 1.92 37.96 -25.01
C GLY A 127 1.41 36.78 -24.18
N ASN A 128 2.32 36.03 -23.53
CA ASN A 128 1.99 34.88 -22.69
C ASN A 128 2.10 35.17 -21.18
N LEU A 129 2.51 36.38 -20.79
CA LEU A 129 2.61 36.80 -19.39
C LEU A 129 1.23 37.15 -18.80
N SER A 130 0.79 36.37 -17.81
CA SER A 130 -0.44 36.58 -17.04
C SER A 130 -0.32 35.99 -15.62
N VAL A 131 -1.18 36.42 -14.70
CA VAL A 131 -1.23 35.87 -13.31
C VAL A 131 -1.51 34.37 -13.32
N GLU A 132 -2.47 33.93 -14.13
CA GLU A 132 -2.80 32.50 -14.29
C GLU A 132 -1.63 31.72 -14.89
N GLY A 133 -0.95 32.29 -15.91
CA GLY A 133 0.23 31.67 -16.50
C GLY A 133 1.36 31.48 -15.50
N ILE A 134 1.65 32.48 -14.66
CA ILE A 134 2.65 32.36 -13.60
C ILE A 134 2.23 31.30 -12.59
N ARG A 135 0.99 31.35 -12.09
CA ARG A 135 0.47 30.40 -11.10
C ARG A 135 0.54 28.96 -11.64
N ASP A 136 0.08 28.74 -12.86
CA ASP A 136 0.04 27.43 -13.50
C ASP A 136 1.44 26.88 -13.76
N GLN A 137 2.37 27.71 -14.23
CA GLN A 137 3.77 27.31 -14.37
C GLN A 137 4.35 26.99 -13.00
N MET A 138 4.34 27.91 -12.04
CA MET A 138 4.93 27.65 -10.72
C MET A 138 4.38 26.37 -10.07
N ASN A 139 3.11 26.02 -10.27
CA ASN A 139 2.50 24.77 -9.76
C ASN A 139 3.15 23.49 -10.32
N THR A 140 3.85 23.55 -11.45
CA THR A 140 4.60 22.40 -11.98
C THR A 140 5.90 22.11 -11.22
N GLY A 141 6.38 23.09 -10.44
CA GLY A 141 7.68 23.04 -9.76
C GLY A 141 8.82 23.55 -10.65
N PHE A 142 9.67 24.39 -10.08
CA PHE A 142 10.87 24.96 -10.70
C PHE A 142 11.99 25.03 -9.67
N GLY A 143 13.25 24.83 -10.07
CA GLY A 143 14.40 25.05 -9.19
C GLY A 143 14.70 26.53 -9.02
N VAL A 144 14.63 27.29 -10.12
CA VAL A 144 14.90 28.73 -10.14
C VAL A 144 13.72 29.48 -10.76
N VAL A 145 13.28 30.56 -10.12
CA VAL A 145 12.31 31.50 -10.68
C VAL A 145 12.91 32.89 -10.69
N GLU A 146 12.91 33.51 -11.86
CA GLU A 146 13.47 34.82 -12.09
C GLU A 146 12.37 35.81 -12.43
N TYR A 147 12.39 36.99 -11.81
CA TYR A 147 11.48 38.07 -12.13
C TYR A 147 12.20 39.40 -12.31
N ALA A 148 12.03 40.03 -13.47
CA ALA A 148 12.53 41.37 -13.75
C ALA A 148 11.40 42.30 -14.18
N GLY A 149 11.10 43.28 -13.33
CA GLY A 149 10.03 44.23 -13.56
C GLY A 149 9.73 45.14 -12.39
N HIS A 150 8.61 45.85 -12.46
CA HIS A 150 8.13 46.62 -11.32
C HIS A 150 7.65 45.70 -10.20
N GLY A 151 7.83 46.13 -8.98
CA GLY A 151 7.38 45.45 -7.78
C GLY A 151 6.97 46.46 -6.72
N HIS A 152 6.20 45.96 -5.77
CA HIS A 152 5.88 46.65 -4.53
C HIS A 152 5.61 45.58 -3.45
N ILE A 153 5.42 45.95 -2.19
CA ILE A 153 5.18 44.99 -1.09
C ILE A 153 4.03 44.01 -1.40
N ASP A 154 3.04 44.43 -2.20
CA ASP A 154 1.84 43.68 -2.52
C ASP A 154 1.98 42.75 -3.75
N GLY A 155 3.07 42.84 -4.53
CA GLY A 155 3.38 41.83 -5.54
C GLY A 155 4.19 42.30 -6.75
N TRP A 156 4.19 41.44 -7.78
CA TRP A 156 4.91 41.62 -9.04
C TRP A 156 3.99 42.24 -10.11
N TYR A 157 4.40 43.38 -10.67
CA TYR A 157 3.59 44.18 -11.60
C TYR A 157 3.89 43.77 -13.05
N LEU A 158 3.02 42.95 -13.62
CA LEU A 158 3.24 42.27 -14.90
C LEU A 158 2.98 43.17 -16.12
N ARG A 159 2.00 44.08 -15.99
CA ARG A 159 1.62 45.06 -17.02
C ARG A 159 1.05 46.32 -16.39
N GLU A 160 1.48 47.46 -16.91
CA GLU A 160 0.83 48.76 -16.73
C GLU A 160 0.17 49.17 -18.05
N ASP A 161 -1.08 48.76 -18.26
CA ASP A 161 -1.82 49.20 -19.45
C ASP A 161 -2.18 50.69 -19.29
N GLU A 162 -1.84 51.54 -20.26
CA GLU A 162 -2.25 52.96 -20.26
C GLU A 162 -3.78 53.10 -20.12
N GLY A 163 -4.25 53.41 -18.92
CA GLY A 163 -5.67 53.61 -18.58
C GLY A 163 -6.43 52.38 -18.04
N GLY A 164 -5.75 51.25 -17.80
CA GLY A 164 -6.28 50.07 -17.12
C GLY A 164 -5.83 49.95 -15.66
N SER A 165 -6.40 49.01 -14.90
CA SER A 165 -5.83 48.60 -13.60
C SER A 165 -4.58 47.74 -13.86
N PRO A 166 -3.50 47.91 -13.09
CA PRO A 166 -2.29 47.11 -13.27
C PRO A 166 -2.61 45.62 -13.08
N ILE A 167 -1.97 44.78 -13.88
CA ILE A 167 -2.04 43.33 -13.70
C ILE A 167 -0.92 42.94 -12.74
N VAL A 168 -1.29 42.49 -11.55
CA VAL A 168 -0.34 42.19 -10.47
C VAL A 168 -0.46 40.71 -10.08
N TYR A 169 0.68 40.00 -9.99
CA TYR A 169 0.77 38.73 -9.27
C TYR A 169 0.97 39.06 -7.80
N THR A 170 -0.07 38.89 -7.01
CA THR A 170 -0.15 39.46 -5.65
C THR A 170 0.43 38.54 -4.58
N TYR A 171 0.67 39.08 -3.39
CA TYR A 171 1.01 38.29 -2.20
C TYR A 171 -0.04 37.20 -1.89
N ILE A 172 -1.32 37.42 -2.22
CA ILE A 172 -2.39 36.41 -2.09
C ILE A 172 -2.16 35.25 -3.06
N ASP A 173 -1.66 35.53 -4.27
CA ASP A 173 -1.31 34.50 -5.24
C ASP A 173 -0.11 33.69 -4.76
N ALA A 174 0.94 34.37 -4.25
CA ALA A 174 2.10 33.74 -3.63
C ALA A 174 1.71 32.79 -2.48
N PHE A 175 0.85 33.25 -1.57
CA PHE A 175 0.36 32.46 -0.42
C PHE A 175 -0.55 31.28 -0.83
N HIS A 176 -1.22 31.38 -1.98
CA HIS A 176 -2.09 30.32 -2.49
C HIS A 176 -1.46 29.45 -3.58
N GLN A 177 -0.16 29.59 -3.82
CA GLN A 177 0.56 28.69 -4.70
C GLN A 177 0.45 27.23 -4.22
N ARG A 178 0.42 26.27 -5.15
CA ARG A 178 0.16 24.83 -4.92
C ARG A 178 1.22 23.94 -5.55
N ASN A 179 2.45 24.41 -5.63
CA ASN A 179 3.60 23.66 -6.11
C ASN A 179 4.01 22.49 -5.19
N GLY A 180 3.40 22.37 -4.00
CA GLY A 180 3.69 21.32 -3.02
C GLY A 180 4.84 21.69 -2.10
N HIS A 181 4.92 21.04 -0.94
CA HIS A 181 5.87 21.39 0.13
C HIS A 181 7.34 21.06 -0.21
N LEU A 182 7.62 20.26 -1.26
CA LEU A 182 8.98 19.93 -1.68
C LEU A 182 9.46 20.69 -2.93
N ARG A 183 8.59 21.04 -3.87
CA ARG A 183 9.01 21.64 -5.16
C ARG A 183 9.13 23.15 -5.06
N LEU A 184 10.01 23.60 -4.18
CA LEU A 184 10.14 25.00 -3.76
C LEU A 184 11.30 25.67 -4.53
N PRO A 185 11.04 26.66 -5.41
CA PRO A 185 12.10 27.39 -6.09
C PRO A 185 12.90 28.27 -5.13
N VAL A 186 14.15 28.55 -5.50
CA VAL A 186 14.80 29.82 -5.15
C VAL A 186 14.29 30.89 -6.12
N ILE A 187 13.98 32.07 -5.58
CA ILE A 187 13.47 33.19 -6.36
C ILE A 187 14.45 34.35 -6.30
N PHE A 188 14.89 34.83 -7.46
CA PHE A 188 15.70 36.05 -7.59
C PHE A 188 14.89 37.11 -8.33
N THR A 189 14.88 38.34 -7.80
CA THR A 189 14.07 39.42 -8.36
C THR A 189 14.84 40.71 -8.56
N MET A 190 14.64 41.32 -9.73
CA MET A 190 14.92 42.73 -9.99
C MET A 190 13.59 43.48 -9.88
N ALA A 191 13.18 43.81 -8.66
CA ALA A 191 11.89 44.43 -8.37
C ALA A 191 11.86 45.14 -7.00
N CYS A 192 11.22 46.31 -6.94
CA CYS A 192 11.18 47.15 -5.75
C CYS A 192 10.33 46.54 -4.61
N LEU A 193 10.77 46.74 -3.36
CA LEU A 193 10.09 46.43 -2.10
C LEU A 193 9.57 44.98 -1.93
N THR A 194 10.04 44.04 -2.75
CA THR A 194 9.54 42.67 -2.69
C THR A 194 10.13 41.84 -1.55
N SER A 195 11.14 42.40 -0.88
CA SER A 195 11.76 41.92 0.36
C SER A 195 11.81 43.03 1.42
N GLU A 196 10.84 43.94 1.45
CA GLU A 196 10.68 44.86 2.59
C GLU A 196 10.32 44.05 3.86
N PHE A 197 10.96 44.32 5.00
CA PHE A 197 10.76 43.53 6.23
C PHE A 197 10.62 44.36 7.51
N ALA A 198 10.52 45.69 7.41
CA ALA A 198 10.45 46.57 8.57
C ALA A 198 9.07 47.16 8.80
N GLU A 199 8.36 47.55 7.74
CA GLU A 199 7.10 48.29 7.84
C GLU A 199 5.85 47.46 7.50
N ALA A 200 5.95 46.46 6.62
CA ALA A 200 4.80 45.65 6.20
C ALA A 200 5.16 44.23 5.77
N GLU A 201 4.18 43.32 5.83
CA GLU A 201 4.37 41.98 5.27
C GLU A 201 4.42 42.05 3.73
N CYS A 202 5.53 41.62 3.13
CA CYS A 202 5.74 41.70 1.68
C CYS A 202 5.56 40.36 0.96
N ILE A 203 5.46 40.38 -0.37
CA ILE A 203 5.30 39.16 -1.18
C ILE A 203 6.38 38.09 -0.90
N GLY A 204 7.62 38.46 -0.61
CA GLY A 204 8.69 37.53 -0.24
C GLY A 204 8.35 36.72 1.02
N GLU A 205 7.80 37.36 2.06
CA GLU A 205 7.32 36.68 3.27
C GLU A 205 6.18 35.71 2.97
N TYR A 206 5.24 36.09 2.09
CA TYR A 206 4.13 35.20 1.72
C TYR A 206 4.58 33.99 0.88
N PHE A 207 5.64 34.12 0.08
CA PHE A 207 6.27 32.98 -0.58
C PHE A 207 6.93 32.02 0.41
N LEU A 208 7.65 32.55 1.41
CA LEU A 208 8.27 31.73 2.46
C LEU A 208 7.22 31.15 3.43
N GLY A 209 6.16 31.86 3.76
CA GLY A 209 5.15 31.45 4.74
C GLY A 209 4.04 30.55 4.19
N ASN A 210 4.01 30.25 2.89
CA ASN A 210 2.97 29.42 2.28
C ASN A 210 3.05 27.95 2.77
N PRO A 211 2.02 27.40 3.43
CA PRO A 211 2.03 26.03 3.95
C PRO A 211 1.82 24.93 2.89
N CYS A 212 1.40 25.29 1.67
CA CYS A 212 1.10 24.34 0.58
C CYS A 212 2.08 24.46 -0.60
N GLY A 213 3.17 25.22 -0.45
CA GLY A 213 4.15 25.48 -1.51
C GLY A 213 4.90 26.79 -1.29
N GLY A 214 4.92 27.64 -2.32
CA GLY A 214 5.64 28.91 -2.31
C GLY A 214 7.09 28.73 -2.71
N ALA A 215 8.02 29.34 -1.97
CA ALA A 215 9.46 29.30 -2.24
C ALA A 215 10.24 28.75 -1.03
N ILE A 216 11.50 28.34 -1.28
CA ILE A 216 12.45 27.98 -0.20
C ILE A 216 13.34 29.16 0.18
N ALA A 217 13.65 30.02 -0.79
CA ALA A 217 14.46 31.21 -0.61
C ALA A 217 14.01 32.31 -1.57
N TYR A 218 14.11 33.56 -1.13
CA TYR A 218 13.68 34.73 -1.88
C TYR A 218 14.72 35.86 -1.74
N PHE A 219 15.30 36.29 -2.86
CA PHE A 219 16.28 37.36 -2.92
C PHE A 219 15.66 38.52 -3.70
N GLY A 220 15.35 39.59 -2.99
CA GLY A 220 14.79 40.82 -3.55
C GLY A 220 15.30 42.04 -2.81
N SER A 221 14.91 43.22 -3.29
CA SER A 221 15.24 44.50 -2.64
C SER A 221 14.26 44.82 -1.52
N SER A 222 14.78 45.31 -0.40
CA SER A 222 14.00 45.92 0.68
C SER A 222 13.40 47.28 0.30
N ARG A 223 13.98 47.98 -0.69
CA ARG A 223 13.57 49.33 -1.16
C ARG A 223 13.52 49.41 -2.69
N ILE A 224 14.04 50.48 -3.29
CA ILE A 224 13.93 50.73 -4.74
C ILE A 224 15.06 50.03 -5.48
N ALA A 225 14.74 48.93 -6.16
CA ALA A 225 15.67 48.21 -7.02
C ALA A 225 16.01 49.02 -8.29
N TRP A 226 16.97 49.93 -8.19
CA TRP A 226 17.48 50.69 -9.34
C TRP A 226 18.15 49.77 -10.37
N ALA A 227 17.92 50.03 -11.66
CA ALA A 227 18.56 49.31 -12.76
C ALA A 227 18.73 50.22 -13.97
N TYR A 228 19.67 49.88 -14.85
CA TYR A 228 19.82 50.54 -16.15
C TYR A 228 18.80 50.00 -17.16
N GLY A 229 18.39 50.85 -18.10
CA GLY A 229 17.50 50.46 -19.21
C GLY A 229 18.27 49.95 -20.44
N GLY A 230 17.57 49.20 -21.28
CA GLY A 230 18.06 48.59 -22.52
C GLY A 230 19.15 47.54 -22.25
N GLN A 231 20.06 47.39 -23.21
CA GLN A 231 21.19 46.46 -23.10
C GLN A 231 22.10 46.71 -21.89
N ALA A 232 22.09 47.92 -21.32
CA ALA A 232 22.92 48.26 -20.17
C ALA A 232 22.38 47.69 -18.85
N ILE A 233 21.20 47.06 -18.84
CA ILE A 233 20.59 46.46 -17.65
C ILE A 233 21.51 45.44 -16.95
N THR A 234 22.48 44.86 -17.66
CA THR A 234 23.46 43.92 -17.14
C THR A 234 24.72 44.58 -16.56
N ASP A 235 24.89 45.89 -16.68
CA ASP A 235 26.16 46.59 -16.42
C ASP A 235 26.31 47.14 -15.00
N GLY A 236 25.26 47.07 -14.17
CA GLY A 236 25.29 47.53 -12.79
C GLY A 236 23.94 47.45 -12.07
N LEU A 237 23.96 47.82 -10.78
CA LEU A 237 22.79 47.92 -9.89
C LEU A 237 22.03 46.59 -9.77
N ALA A 238 20.70 46.63 -9.58
CA ALA A 238 19.88 45.43 -9.35
C ALA A 238 19.94 44.44 -10.52
N GLY A 239 20.01 44.94 -11.77
CA GLY A 239 20.11 44.08 -12.94
C GLY A 239 21.41 43.26 -12.95
N GLU A 240 22.53 43.89 -12.55
CA GLU A 240 23.78 43.16 -12.37
C GLU A 240 23.75 42.19 -11.20
N LEU A 241 23.23 42.62 -10.06
CA LEU A 241 23.23 41.81 -8.86
C LEU A 241 22.41 40.52 -9.03
N VAL A 242 21.28 40.59 -9.75
CA VAL A 242 20.44 39.42 -10.03
C VAL A 242 21.14 38.39 -10.91
N TRP A 243 21.87 38.81 -11.96
CA TRP A 243 22.67 37.85 -12.72
C TRP A 243 23.87 37.33 -11.91
N ARG A 244 24.41 38.10 -10.97
CA ARG A 244 25.46 37.63 -10.05
C ARG A 244 24.98 36.58 -9.07
N PHE A 245 23.73 36.65 -8.58
CA PHE A 245 23.15 35.56 -7.81
C PHE A 245 23.07 34.27 -8.62
N ASN A 246 22.66 34.37 -9.90
CA ASN A 246 22.68 33.24 -10.82
C ASN A 246 24.10 32.72 -11.05
N LYS A 247 25.07 33.59 -11.34
CA LYS A 247 26.47 33.20 -11.47
C LYS A 247 26.97 32.46 -10.23
N ALA A 248 26.74 33.01 -9.04
CA ALA A 248 27.16 32.36 -7.80
C ALA A 248 26.48 30.99 -7.61
N LEU A 249 25.18 30.88 -7.90
CA LEU A 249 24.43 29.62 -7.81
C LEU A 249 24.92 28.55 -8.81
N PHE A 250 25.15 28.94 -10.07
CA PHE A 250 25.46 28.01 -11.16
C PHE A 250 26.96 27.77 -11.36
N GLU A 251 27.85 28.61 -10.85
CA GLU A 251 29.30 28.47 -11.05
C GLU A 251 30.07 28.20 -9.76
N GLU A 252 29.52 28.54 -8.58
CA GLU A 252 30.33 28.65 -7.36
C GLU A 252 29.81 27.83 -6.18
N THR A 253 28.56 28.03 -5.77
CA THR A 253 28.02 27.43 -4.54
C THR A 253 26.50 27.31 -4.59
N ARG A 254 25.97 26.29 -3.89
CA ARG A 254 24.52 26.13 -3.67
C ARG A 254 24.09 26.53 -2.27
N ILE A 255 25.01 26.92 -1.39
CA ILE A 255 24.66 27.39 -0.04
C ILE A 255 24.07 28.80 -0.17
N ALA A 256 22.81 28.99 0.23
CA ALA A 256 22.04 30.20 -0.06
C ALA A 256 22.71 31.47 0.48
N GLY A 257 23.22 31.45 1.73
CA GLY A 257 23.97 32.58 2.29
C GLY A 257 25.28 32.84 1.55
N ALA A 258 25.94 31.80 1.02
CA ALA A 258 27.16 31.95 0.25
C ALA A 258 26.89 32.48 -1.16
N VAL A 259 25.77 32.10 -1.79
CA VAL A 259 25.31 32.70 -3.06
C VAL A 259 25.13 34.20 -2.89
N TRP A 260 24.48 34.62 -1.81
CA TRP A 260 24.33 36.03 -1.47
C TRP A 260 25.68 36.73 -1.26
N ALA A 261 26.51 36.21 -0.35
CA ALA A 261 27.76 36.84 0.04
C ALA A 261 28.73 36.99 -1.15
N GLN A 262 28.79 35.96 -2.01
CA GLN A 262 29.63 35.98 -3.20
C GLN A 262 29.16 37.04 -4.20
N ALA A 263 27.86 37.10 -4.49
CA ALA A 263 27.33 38.10 -5.41
C ALA A 263 27.60 39.53 -4.95
N ILE A 264 27.40 39.81 -3.65
CA ILE A 264 27.70 41.13 -3.05
C ILE A 264 29.20 41.43 -3.10
N THR A 265 30.05 40.47 -2.73
CA THR A 265 31.51 40.63 -2.74
C THR A 265 32.04 40.94 -4.13
N GLU A 266 31.57 40.24 -5.16
CA GLU A 266 32.01 40.49 -6.53
C GLU A 266 31.47 41.80 -7.09
N TYR A 267 30.24 42.18 -6.72
CA TYR A 267 29.66 43.46 -7.06
C TYR A 267 30.53 44.60 -6.51
N LEU A 268 30.85 44.57 -5.22
CA LEU A 268 31.72 45.55 -4.55
C LEU A 268 33.14 45.59 -5.10
N GLY A 269 33.64 44.45 -5.62
CA GLY A 269 34.93 44.39 -6.32
C GLY A 269 34.95 45.16 -7.64
N CYS A 270 33.78 45.38 -8.27
CA CYS A 270 33.62 46.09 -9.53
C CYS A 270 33.09 47.52 -9.34
N HIS A 271 32.26 47.73 -8.33
CA HIS A 271 31.51 48.96 -8.08
C HIS A 271 31.76 49.47 -6.66
N SER A 272 32.38 50.64 -6.55
CA SER A 272 32.66 51.23 -5.23
C SER A 272 31.40 51.88 -4.66
N ILE A 273 31.09 51.59 -3.39
CA ILE A 273 29.98 52.22 -2.63
C ILE A 273 30.12 53.74 -2.53
N TYR A 274 31.33 54.28 -2.70
CA TYR A 274 31.61 55.72 -2.72
C TYR A 274 31.33 56.39 -4.08
N THR A 275 30.89 55.63 -5.08
CA THR A 275 30.59 56.19 -6.40
C THR A 275 29.29 56.99 -6.34
N SER A 276 29.39 58.28 -6.66
CA SER A 276 28.24 59.18 -6.72
C SER A 276 27.82 59.43 -8.17
N TYR A 277 26.55 59.16 -8.48
CA TYR A 277 25.90 59.44 -9.76
C TYR A 277 25.01 60.66 -9.57
N ASP A 278 25.45 61.86 -9.95
CA ASP A 278 24.68 63.10 -9.78
C ASP A 278 24.17 63.35 -8.33
N GLY A 279 24.92 62.92 -7.32
CA GLY A 279 24.55 63.05 -5.90
C GLY A 279 23.89 61.79 -5.31
N TYR A 280 23.69 60.74 -6.09
CA TYR A 280 23.10 59.46 -5.68
C TYR A 280 24.15 58.39 -5.44
N TYR A 281 24.08 57.69 -4.31
CA TYR A 281 24.98 56.56 -3.99
C TYR A 281 24.29 55.22 -4.34
N LEU A 282 23.95 55.05 -5.62
CA LEU A 282 23.13 53.92 -6.09
C LEU A 282 23.78 52.56 -5.86
N ASP A 283 25.11 52.47 -5.91
CA ASP A 283 25.86 51.24 -5.60
C ASP A 283 25.74 50.88 -4.12
N TRP A 284 25.82 51.88 -3.23
CA TRP A 284 25.65 51.67 -1.79
C TRP A 284 24.22 51.23 -1.45
N LYS A 285 23.23 51.87 -2.09
CA LYS A 285 21.82 51.49 -1.98
C LYS A 285 21.58 50.07 -2.46
N THR A 286 22.05 49.72 -3.64
CA THR A 286 21.89 48.37 -4.21
C THR A 286 22.40 47.30 -3.25
N VAL A 287 23.60 47.48 -2.69
CA VAL A 287 24.21 46.53 -1.75
C VAL A 287 23.44 46.48 -0.42
N ALA A 288 23.04 47.63 0.12
CA ALA A 288 22.26 47.68 1.35
C ALA A 288 20.86 47.05 1.19
N GLU A 289 20.20 47.21 0.05
CA GLU A 289 18.84 46.74 -0.18
C GLU A 289 18.72 45.23 -0.44
N TYR A 290 19.73 44.65 -1.10
CA TYR A 290 19.81 43.21 -1.37
C TYR A 290 20.59 42.45 -0.29
N SER A 291 20.85 43.09 0.84
CA SER A 291 21.59 42.51 1.97
C SER A 291 20.82 41.48 2.81
N CYS A 292 19.52 41.34 2.58
CA CYS A 292 18.64 40.54 3.44
C CYS A 292 17.96 39.43 2.62
N PRO A 293 18.69 38.39 2.19
CA PRO A 293 18.06 37.26 1.53
C PRO A 293 17.11 36.57 2.52
N PHE A 294 15.86 36.37 2.12
CA PHE A 294 14.89 35.63 2.91
C PHE A 294 15.17 34.14 2.72
N THR A 295 15.97 33.57 3.60
CA THR A 295 16.44 32.18 3.57
C THR A 295 17.07 31.81 4.90
N ASP A 296 17.19 30.52 5.16
CA ASP A 296 18.22 30.02 6.05
C ASP A 296 19.58 30.19 5.34
N PRO A 297 20.57 30.91 5.92
CA PRO A 297 21.86 31.13 5.28
C PRO A 297 22.65 29.85 5.02
N THR A 298 22.35 28.77 5.75
CA THR A 298 23.01 27.47 5.63
C THR A 298 22.31 26.52 4.64
N LEU A 299 21.14 26.93 4.12
CA LEU A 299 20.33 26.17 3.17
C LEU A 299 21.13 25.79 1.92
N MET A 300 21.10 24.52 1.53
CA MET A 300 21.57 24.09 0.21
C MET A 300 20.44 24.12 -0.82
N ILE A 301 20.54 25.04 -1.79
CA ILE A 301 19.60 25.20 -2.91
C ILE A 301 19.61 23.94 -3.79
N GLY A 302 18.42 23.45 -4.12
CA GLY A 302 18.20 22.13 -4.73
C GLY A 302 18.21 20.96 -3.75
N GLY A 303 18.19 21.28 -2.46
CA GLY A 303 18.41 20.34 -1.38
C GLY A 303 19.89 19.99 -1.25
N ARG A 304 20.25 19.34 -0.15
CA ARG A 304 21.60 18.79 0.03
C ARG A 304 21.91 17.66 -0.96
N GLY A 305 20.91 17.31 -1.78
CA GLY A 305 20.77 15.96 -2.23
C GLY A 305 20.26 15.15 -1.06
N ALA A 306 19.01 14.74 -1.12
CA ALA A 306 18.80 13.33 -0.88
C ALA A 306 19.63 12.59 -1.95
N ILE A 307 20.93 12.35 -1.70
CA ILE A 307 21.33 10.95 -1.84
C ILE A 307 20.40 10.30 -0.83
N GLU A 308 19.36 9.60 -1.30
CA GLU A 308 18.32 8.94 -0.51
C GLU A 308 18.69 8.94 0.97
N ARG A 309 18.13 9.81 1.84
CA ARG A 309 18.71 9.86 3.18
C ARG A 309 18.66 8.48 3.81
N GLY A 310 19.80 8.08 4.35
CA GLY A 310 20.04 6.74 4.84
C GLY A 310 21.15 5.99 4.15
N VAL A 311 21.98 6.58 3.26
CA VAL A 311 23.10 5.82 2.70
C VAL A 311 24.07 5.48 3.82
N ILE A 312 24.02 4.24 4.25
CA ILE A 312 25.00 3.66 5.13
C ILE A 312 26.27 3.43 4.31
N ALA A 313 27.42 3.91 4.77
CA ALA A 313 28.68 3.39 4.26
C ALA A 313 28.87 1.98 4.81
N LEU A 314 28.49 0.96 4.03
CA LEU A 314 28.67 -0.44 4.38
C LEU A 314 30.12 -0.84 4.13
N VAL A 315 30.91 -0.92 5.20
CA VAL A 315 32.31 -1.36 5.15
C VAL A 315 32.38 -2.86 5.44
N THR A 316 32.70 -3.64 4.42
CA THR A 316 32.70 -5.12 4.47
C THR A 316 33.92 -5.72 3.76
N ILE A 317 34.13 -7.03 3.89
CA ILE A 317 35.11 -7.75 3.05
C ILE A 317 34.39 -8.35 1.85
N SER A 318 34.97 -8.22 0.65
CA SER A 318 34.33 -8.64 -0.61
C SER A 318 33.68 -10.05 -0.61
N PRO A 319 34.25 -11.10 0.02
CA PRO A 319 33.62 -12.43 0.10
C PRO A 319 32.35 -12.51 0.96
N TYR A 320 32.06 -11.52 1.81
CA TYR A 320 30.91 -11.50 2.73
C TYR A 320 29.91 -10.37 2.44
N ARG A 321 30.11 -9.58 1.38
CA ARG A 321 29.28 -8.41 1.06
C ARG A 321 27.78 -8.69 0.93
N GLU A 322 27.42 -9.79 0.25
CA GLU A 322 26.02 -10.09 -0.11
C GLU A 322 25.13 -10.31 1.12
N PHE A 323 25.68 -10.79 2.24
CA PHE A 323 24.92 -11.06 3.45
C PHE A 323 24.38 -9.78 4.09
N TYR A 324 25.23 -8.76 4.23
CA TYR A 324 24.86 -7.48 4.82
C TYR A 324 23.98 -6.63 3.89
N ILE A 325 24.19 -6.78 2.59
CA ILE A 325 23.38 -6.16 1.54
C ILE A 325 21.92 -6.62 1.60
N ASP A 326 21.68 -7.93 1.77
CA ASP A 326 20.31 -8.47 1.85
C ASP A 326 19.53 -7.88 3.04
N ASP A 327 20.20 -7.70 4.17
CA ASP A 327 19.57 -7.18 5.38
C ASP A 327 19.28 -5.68 5.29
N LEU A 328 20.19 -4.87 4.75
CA LEU A 328 19.95 -3.44 4.54
C LEU A 328 18.84 -3.19 3.51
N ASN A 329 18.80 -3.97 2.43
CA ASN A 329 17.71 -3.92 1.45
C ASN A 329 16.36 -4.29 2.07
N TYR A 330 16.32 -5.28 2.97
CA TYR A 330 15.09 -5.66 3.67
C TYR A 330 14.59 -4.55 4.59
N LEU A 331 15.49 -3.89 5.31
CA LEU A 331 15.17 -2.79 6.21
C LEU A 331 14.95 -1.46 5.46
N ASN A 332 15.11 -1.46 4.14
CA ASN A 332 14.96 -0.28 3.29
C ASN A 332 15.92 0.87 3.67
N TYR A 333 17.10 0.54 4.18
CA TYR A 333 18.19 1.50 4.34
C TYR A 333 19.01 1.52 3.05
N PRO A 334 19.15 2.68 2.39
CA PRO A 334 20.06 2.80 1.26
C PRO A 334 21.52 2.65 1.73
N TYR A 335 22.45 2.26 0.87
CA TYR A 335 23.85 2.05 1.29
C TYR A 335 24.84 2.10 0.13
N ASP A 336 26.08 2.50 0.42
CA ASP A 336 27.22 2.39 -0.48
C ASP A 336 28.23 1.38 0.07
N GLU A 337 28.75 0.52 -0.80
CA GLU A 337 29.64 -0.57 -0.40
C GLU A 337 31.11 -0.17 -0.51
N PHE A 338 31.83 -0.34 0.61
CA PHE A 338 33.28 -0.20 0.69
C PHE A 338 33.92 -1.51 1.15
N ASN A 339 34.99 -1.89 0.47
CA ASN A 339 35.77 -3.09 0.72
C ASN A 339 37.27 -2.82 0.63
N GLU A 340 38.09 -3.85 0.84
CA GLU A 340 39.55 -3.75 0.88
C GLU A 340 40.19 -3.09 -0.35
N SER A 341 39.49 -3.04 -1.49
CA SER A 341 40.01 -2.48 -2.75
C SER A 341 39.69 -1.00 -2.96
N ASN A 342 38.62 -0.47 -2.35
CA ASN A 342 38.14 0.90 -2.56
C ASN A 342 37.96 1.70 -1.26
N ILE A 343 38.27 1.13 -0.10
CA ILE A 343 38.05 1.76 1.22
C ILE A 343 38.65 3.16 1.38
N GLY A 344 39.72 3.48 0.64
CA GLY A 344 40.30 4.83 0.64
C GLY A 344 39.35 5.92 0.11
N MET A 345 38.35 5.57 -0.71
CA MET A 345 37.37 6.53 -1.25
C MET A 345 36.38 7.00 -0.17
N LEU A 346 36.05 6.15 0.81
CA LEU A 346 35.15 6.50 1.91
C LEU A 346 35.61 7.79 2.60
N PHE A 347 36.90 7.88 2.89
CA PHE A 347 37.49 8.99 3.65
C PHE A 347 37.59 10.31 2.86
N MET A 348 37.33 10.30 1.56
CA MET A 348 37.33 11.53 0.75
C MET A 348 36.03 12.32 0.93
N ASP A 349 34.94 11.64 1.26
CA ASP A 349 33.57 12.20 1.24
C ASP A 349 32.73 11.69 2.44
N LEU A 350 33.32 11.64 3.65
CA LEU A 350 32.62 11.13 4.85
C LEU A 350 31.31 11.85 5.16
N SER A 351 31.22 13.15 4.84
CA SER A 351 30.02 13.97 5.03
C SER A 351 28.82 13.53 4.18
N LEU A 352 29.01 12.60 3.22
CA LEU A 352 27.92 12.04 2.42
C LEU A 352 27.15 10.92 3.15
N TYR A 353 27.70 10.37 4.24
CA TYR A 353 27.16 9.22 4.94
C TYR A 353 26.58 9.61 6.30
N ASP A 354 25.34 9.22 6.57
CA ASP A 354 24.71 9.46 7.87
C ASP A 354 25.28 8.51 8.95
N ALA A 355 25.65 7.29 8.53
CA ALA A 355 26.29 6.30 9.38
C ALA A 355 27.33 5.49 8.60
N ILE A 356 28.45 5.20 9.24
CA ILE A 356 29.45 4.24 8.76
C ILE A 356 29.19 2.91 9.48
N PHE A 357 28.87 1.87 8.73
CA PHE A 357 28.60 0.54 9.27
C PHE A 357 29.75 -0.42 8.93
N VAL A 358 30.59 -0.71 9.92
CA VAL A 358 31.74 -1.61 9.77
C VAL A 358 31.37 -3.01 10.24
N THR A 359 31.42 -3.98 9.32
CA THR A 359 31.07 -5.36 9.61
C THR A 359 32.15 -6.08 10.42
N SER A 360 31.76 -7.15 11.14
CA SER A 360 32.65 -7.91 12.05
C SER A 360 33.90 -8.45 11.37
N PHE A 361 33.73 -8.96 10.15
CA PHE A 361 34.84 -9.46 9.35
C PHE A 361 35.78 -8.33 8.91
N ALA A 362 35.25 -7.17 8.50
CA ALA A 362 36.06 -6.02 8.09
C ALA A 362 36.91 -5.47 9.24
N ALA A 363 36.36 -5.46 10.46
CA ALA A 363 37.07 -5.01 11.65
C ALA A 363 38.19 -5.98 12.07
N THR A 364 37.89 -7.27 12.25
CA THR A 364 38.78 -8.18 13.00
C THR A 364 38.96 -9.60 12.44
N SER A 365 38.63 -9.87 11.17
CA SER A 365 38.68 -11.24 10.66
C SER A 365 40.06 -11.91 10.79
N ALA A 366 40.10 -13.06 11.48
CA ALA A 366 41.23 -13.99 11.49
C ALA A 366 41.29 -14.86 10.21
N SER A 367 40.14 -15.05 9.56
CA SER A 367 40.00 -15.84 8.33
C SER A 367 40.49 -15.10 7.08
N TYR A 368 40.41 -13.76 7.07
CA TYR A 368 40.83 -12.87 5.97
C TYR A 368 41.72 -11.74 6.49
N PRO A 369 42.93 -12.05 6.99
CA PRO A 369 43.75 -11.10 7.74
C PRO A 369 44.37 -10.00 6.87
N GLU A 370 44.60 -10.26 5.57
CA GLU A 370 45.19 -9.29 4.65
C GLU A 370 44.17 -8.20 4.27
N GLU A 371 42.95 -8.61 3.91
CA GLU A 371 41.84 -7.76 3.51
C GLU A 371 41.34 -6.91 4.68
N ALA A 372 41.06 -7.54 5.84
CA ALA A 372 40.75 -6.82 7.07
C ALA A 372 41.90 -5.87 7.47
N GLY A 373 43.14 -6.29 7.22
CA GLY A 373 44.33 -5.45 7.44
C GLY A 373 44.44 -4.24 6.52
N ALA A 374 43.87 -4.28 5.32
CA ALA A 374 43.80 -3.12 4.43
C ALA A 374 42.76 -2.09 4.93
N ILE A 375 41.57 -2.55 5.32
CA ILE A 375 40.52 -1.71 5.88
C ILE A 375 41.00 -1.02 7.16
N ARG A 376 41.54 -1.77 8.13
CA ARG A 376 42.07 -1.21 9.39
C ARG A 376 43.13 -0.12 9.17
N ARG A 377 44.07 -0.35 8.24
CA ARG A 377 45.10 0.65 7.91
C ARG A 377 44.48 1.93 7.36
N SER A 378 43.45 1.84 6.52
CA SER A 378 42.74 3.00 6.00
C SER A 378 42.08 3.83 7.11
N PHE A 379 41.44 3.18 8.09
CA PHE A 379 40.86 3.87 9.25
C PHE A 379 41.94 4.50 10.15
N ILE A 380 43.09 3.85 10.34
CA ILE A 380 44.23 4.41 11.09
C ILE A 380 44.79 5.64 10.39
N ASP A 381 45.06 5.52 9.09
CA ASP A 381 45.72 6.56 8.30
C ASP A 381 44.84 7.82 8.15
N ASN A 382 43.51 7.70 8.27
CA ASN A 382 42.52 8.80 8.16
C ASN A 382 41.82 9.11 9.50
N SER A 383 42.52 8.87 10.60
CA SER A 383 41.97 8.99 11.95
C SER A 383 41.51 10.40 12.35
N GLU A 384 42.20 11.45 11.87
CA GLU A 384 41.81 12.84 12.11
C GLU A 384 40.49 13.19 11.41
N THR A 385 40.33 12.85 10.13
CA THR A 385 39.10 13.10 9.35
C THR A 385 37.92 12.29 9.89
N LEU A 386 38.16 11.05 10.35
CA LEU A 386 37.13 10.25 11.01
C LEU A 386 36.68 10.87 12.34
N LEU A 387 37.61 11.47 13.10
CA LEU A 387 37.30 12.17 14.34
C LEU A 387 36.44 13.42 14.07
N GLU A 388 36.81 14.23 13.08
CA GLU A 388 36.03 15.39 12.64
C GLU A 388 34.61 14.99 12.22
N TYR A 389 34.47 13.92 11.42
CA TYR A 389 33.16 13.38 11.02
C TYR A 389 32.27 13.03 12.23
N VAL A 390 32.85 12.38 13.24
CA VAL A 390 32.13 12.07 14.48
C VAL A 390 31.79 13.38 15.20
N GLU A 391 32.74 14.29 15.41
CA GLU A 391 32.51 15.59 16.06
C GLU A 391 31.39 16.42 15.41
N GLU A 392 31.23 16.33 14.09
CA GLU A 392 30.19 17.02 13.31
C GLU A 392 28.81 16.32 13.37
N GLY A 393 28.69 15.22 14.12
CA GLY A 393 27.43 14.52 14.35
C GLY A 393 27.26 13.21 13.57
N GLY A 394 28.29 12.79 12.83
CA GLY A 394 28.31 11.55 12.07
C GLY A 394 28.20 10.30 12.95
N GLY A 395 27.47 9.29 12.47
CA GLY A 395 27.29 8.02 13.15
C GLY A 395 28.35 6.99 12.80
N LEU A 396 28.90 6.26 13.77
CA LEU A 396 29.83 5.15 13.55
C LEU A 396 29.34 3.88 14.26
N ILE A 397 29.03 2.84 13.48
CA ILE A 397 28.64 1.52 13.96
C ILE A 397 29.77 0.53 13.71
N LEU A 398 30.25 -0.10 14.78
CA LEU A 398 31.36 -1.06 14.74
C LEU A 398 30.90 -2.42 15.26
N LEU A 399 30.94 -3.41 14.37
CA LEU A 399 30.85 -4.82 14.73
C LEU A 399 32.26 -5.38 14.79
N ALA A 400 32.67 -6.03 15.88
CA ALA A 400 33.94 -6.77 15.91
C ALA A 400 33.90 -7.94 16.90
N GLU A 401 34.69 -8.98 16.61
CA GLU A 401 34.69 -10.22 17.39
C GLU A 401 35.69 -10.17 18.56
N TYR A 402 36.85 -9.53 18.37
CA TYR A 402 37.98 -9.74 19.27
C TYR A 402 38.90 -8.55 19.54
N ASN A 403 38.86 -7.40 18.83
CA ASN A 403 39.85 -6.34 19.04
C ASN A 403 39.51 -4.98 18.37
N TYR A 404 39.51 -3.89 19.14
CA TYR A 404 39.33 -2.51 18.63
C TYR A 404 40.59 -1.63 18.73
N SER A 405 41.73 -2.17 19.18
CA SER A 405 42.98 -1.42 19.48
C SER A 405 43.59 -0.69 18.28
N TRP A 406 43.07 -0.92 17.08
CA TRP A 406 43.47 -0.24 15.86
C TRP A 406 42.71 1.07 15.63
N LEU A 407 41.63 1.35 16.37
CA LEU A 407 40.93 2.64 16.30
C LEU A 407 41.65 3.72 17.13
N PRO A 408 41.57 5.00 16.73
CA PRO A 408 42.14 6.11 17.48
C PRO A 408 41.58 6.18 18.90
N SER A 409 42.45 6.39 19.89
CA SER A 409 42.05 6.48 21.29
C SER A 409 41.11 7.65 21.57
N GLN A 410 41.17 8.73 20.78
CA GLN A 410 40.32 9.91 20.92
C GLN A 410 38.84 9.60 20.66
N LEU A 411 38.53 8.63 19.78
CA LEU A 411 37.15 8.18 19.55
C LEU A 411 36.55 7.51 20.81
N SER A 412 37.39 7.04 21.74
CA SER A 412 36.91 6.40 22.97
C SER A 412 36.26 7.38 23.96
N GLU A 413 36.53 8.69 23.83
CA GLU A 413 35.86 9.73 24.62
C GLU A 413 34.37 9.88 24.22
N TYR A 414 34.05 9.61 22.94
CA TYR A 414 32.69 9.66 22.37
C TYR A 414 31.85 8.41 22.68
N LEU A 415 32.45 7.33 23.23
CA LEU A 415 31.74 6.16 23.76
C LEU A 415 31.19 6.39 25.19
N ASN A 416 31.67 7.42 25.91
CA ASN A 416 31.32 7.86 27.26
C ASN A 416 30.88 6.78 28.27
N ILE A 417 31.71 5.74 28.47
CA ILE A 417 31.49 4.72 29.50
C ILE A 417 31.98 5.15 30.90
N SER A 418 32.82 6.17 30.99
CA SER A 418 33.50 6.60 32.22
C SER A 418 32.58 7.17 33.32
N ILE A 419 31.37 7.59 32.94
CA ILE A 419 30.38 8.17 33.86
C ILE A 419 29.45 7.12 34.49
N TYR A 420 29.48 5.87 34.04
CA TYR A 420 28.63 4.78 34.53
C TYR A 420 29.45 3.80 35.38
N ALA A 421 29.06 3.58 36.63
CA ALA A 421 29.67 2.53 37.46
C ALA A 421 29.29 1.14 36.92
N GLY A 422 30.09 0.09 37.16
CA GLY A 422 29.94 -1.27 36.58
C GLY A 422 28.62 -2.03 36.86
N SER A 423 27.60 -1.38 37.40
CA SER A 423 26.21 -1.84 37.54
C SER A 423 25.15 -0.81 37.09
N GLU A 424 25.57 0.36 36.61
CA GLU A 424 24.74 1.49 36.16
C GLU A 424 24.73 1.65 34.63
N ILE A 425 25.26 0.67 33.89
CA ILE A 425 24.92 0.56 32.46
C ILE A 425 23.42 0.25 32.45
N ASP A 426 22.60 1.26 32.13
CA ASP A 426 21.14 1.17 32.11
C ASP A 426 20.73 0.05 31.14
N LEU A 427 20.49 -1.13 31.70
CA LEU A 427 19.71 -2.17 31.05
C LEU A 427 18.28 -1.63 31.00
N TYR A 428 17.90 -0.97 29.91
CA TYR A 428 16.51 -0.60 29.68
C TYR A 428 15.66 -1.87 29.63
N ALA A 429 15.00 -2.16 30.76
CA ALA A 429 14.21 -3.36 30.99
C ALA A 429 12.92 -3.41 30.15
N ASP A 430 12.58 -2.34 29.43
CA ASP A 430 11.31 -2.18 28.72
C ASP A 430 11.41 -2.35 27.18
N HIS A 431 12.52 -2.87 26.66
CA HIS A 431 12.67 -3.16 25.24
C HIS A 431 12.08 -4.55 24.87
N PRO A 432 11.43 -4.76 23.70
CA PRO A 432 10.82 -6.04 23.30
C PRO A 432 11.75 -7.26 23.36
N ILE A 433 13.05 -7.04 23.13
CA ILE A 433 14.09 -8.08 23.23
C ILE A 433 14.47 -8.40 24.69
N THR A 434 14.40 -7.43 25.61
CA THR A 434 14.67 -7.65 27.04
C THR A 434 13.45 -8.14 27.81
N SER A 435 12.25 -7.96 27.26
CA SER A 435 10.98 -8.32 27.90
C SER A 435 10.47 -9.73 27.57
N TRP A 436 11.19 -10.53 26.78
CA TRP A 436 10.84 -11.94 26.54
C TRP A 436 11.42 -12.90 27.61
N PRO A 437 10.59 -13.52 28.48
CA PRO A 437 11.06 -14.31 29.63
C PRO A 437 11.82 -15.59 29.26
N ILE A 438 11.67 -16.08 28.02
CA ILE A 438 12.22 -17.37 27.57
C ILE A 438 13.75 -17.36 27.45
N CYS A 439 14.38 -16.21 27.18
CA CYS A 439 15.84 -16.13 27.07
C CYS A 439 16.55 -16.07 28.44
N LEU A 440 15.93 -15.55 29.50
CA LEU A 440 16.54 -15.60 30.84
C LEU A 440 16.32 -16.95 31.55
N ASP A 441 15.14 -17.56 31.42
CA ASP A 441 14.80 -18.80 32.13
C ASP A 441 15.49 -20.05 31.54
N TYR A 442 15.84 -20.05 30.24
CA TYR A 442 16.55 -21.18 29.62
C TYR A 442 18.05 -21.21 30.01
N TYR A 443 18.67 -20.05 30.23
CA TYR A 443 20.09 -19.94 30.60
C TYR A 443 20.34 -19.98 32.11
N THR A 444 19.38 -19.57 32.94
CA THR A 444 19.51 -19.65 34.42
C THR A 444 19.31 -21.07 34.96
N ASN A 445 18.57 -21.94 34.26
CA ASN A 445 18.27 -23.30 34.72
C ASN A 445 19.28 -24.37 34.29
N SER A 446 20.15 -24.10 33.31
CA SER A 446 21.17 -25.05 32.82
C SER A 446 22.55 -24.87 33.48
N LEU A 447 22.78 -23.74 34.16
CA LEU A 447 23.99 -23.51 34.96
C LEU A 447 23.81 -24.11 36.36
N THR A 448 24.36 -25.30 36.59
CA THR A 448 24.37 -26.01 37.89
C THR A 448 25.14 -25.29 39.02
N ARG A 449 25.55 -24.03 38.81
CA ARG A 449 25.92 -23.06 39.83
C ARG A 449 25.52 -21.67 39.33
N PRO A 450 24.48 -21.02 39.87
CA PRO A 450 24.32 -19.59 39.64
C PRO A 450 25.53 -18.92 40.30
N PRO A 451 26.37 -18.14 39.57
CA PRO A 451 27.37 -17.34 40.24
C PRO A 451 26.59 -16.33 41.09
N SER A 452 26.83 -16.31 42.40
CA SER A 452 26.40 -15.25 43.29
C SER A 452 27.22 -13.96 43.05
N TYR A 453 27.68 -13.74 41.83
CA TYR A 453 28.59 -12.68 41.44
C TYR A 453 28.06 -12.05 40.16
N ASP A 454 27.94 -10.74 40.22
CA ASP A 454 27.64 -9.84 39.11
C ASP A 454 28.57 -10.17 37.93
N LEU A 455 27.99 -10.73 36.88
CA LEU A 455 28.70 -11.22 35.69
C LEU A 455 29.43 -10.08 34.97
N TYR A 456 28.96 -8.84 35.12
CA TYR A 456 29.54 -7.65 34.51
C TYR A 456 30.57 -6.98 35.43
N GLY A 457 30.31 -6.96 36.74
CA GLY A 457 31.29 -6.51 37.73
C GLY A 457 32.57 -7.36 37.75
N GLY A 458 32.50 -8.66 37.47
CA GLY A 458 33.66 -9.57 37.52
C GLY A 458 34.69 -9.39 36.40
N TYR A 459 34.26 -9.06 35.18
CA TYR A 459 35.16 -8.93 34.01
C TYR A 459 35.83 -7.56 33.92
N PHE A 460 35.12 -6.48 34.27
CA PHE A 460 35.73 -5.15 34.36
C PHE A 460 36.68 -5.01 35.58
N HIS A 461 36.38 -5.66 36.73
CA HIS A 461 37.30 -5.67 37.89
C HIS A 461 38.61 -6.44 37.66
N LEU A 462 38.66 -7.39 36.72
CA LEU A 462 39.90 -8.12 36.39
C LEU A 462 40.94 -7.22 35.68
N TRP A 463 40.56 -6.00 35.28
CA TRP A 463 41.37 -5.08 34.48
C TRP A 463 41.65 -3.71 35.15
N GLU A 464 41.43 -3.62 36.46
CA GLU A 464 41.72 -2.40 37.24
C GLU A 464 43.23 -2.23 37.50
N ASP A 465 43.94 -1.57 36.60
CA ASP A 465 45.16 -0.80 36.95
C ASP A 465 45.52 0.34 35.93
N GLU A 466 44.69 0.60 34.89
CA GLU A 466 44.95 1.63 33.86
C GLU A 466 43.74 2.58 33.68
N GLU A 467 43.99 3.86 33.37
CA GLU A 467 42.94 4.91 33.25
C GLU A 467 42.06 4.72 31.99
N ILE A 468 40.73 4.86 32.17
CA ILE A 468 39.74 4.96 31.09
C ILE A 468 40.10 6.19 30.23
N GLY A 469 40.12 6.03 28.90
CA GLY A 469 40.55 7.08 27.95
C GLY A 469 42.01 6.99 27.48
N THR A 470 42.76 5.96 27.90
CA THR A 470 44.08 5.66 27.33
C THR A 470 43.98 4.65 26.18
N SER A 471 44.98 4.65 25.28
CA SER A 471 45.11 3.72 24.14
C SER A 471 44.98 2.22 24.47
N HIS A 472 45.07 1.85 25.75
CA HIS A 472 45.01 0.47 26.23
C HIS A 472 43.72 0.11 26.99
N GLY A 473 42.94 1.09 27.48
CA GLY A 473 41.87 0.88 28.47
C GLY A 473 40.51 0.43 27.91
N ILE A 474 40.00 1.04 26.84
CA ILE A 474 38.63 0.74 26.34
C ILE A 474 38.65 -0.38 25.29
N PHE A 475 39.63 -0.38 24.40
CA PHE A 475 39.61 -1.23 23.20
C PHE A 475 40.27 -2.61 23.36
N THR A 476 41.15 -2.77 24.35
CA THR A 476 41.69 -4.07 24.78
C THR A 476 40.74 -4.76 25.77
N ALA A 477 39.92 -4.00 26.50
CA ALA A 477 38.94 -4.51 27.47
C ALA A 477 37.69 -5.14 26.83
N ILE A 478 37.57 -5.15 25.50
CA ILE A 478 36.52 -5.92 24.83
C ILE A 478 37.08 -7.25 24.26
N ALA A 479 38.41 -7.40 24.34
CA ALA A 479 39.23 -8.37 23.62
C ALA A 479 39.91 -9.35 24.59
N GLY A 480 39.17 -10.31 25.14
CA GLY A 480 39.77 -11.41 25.89
C GLY A 480 40.51 -12.39 24.96
N ASP A 481 41.77 -12.70 25.25
CA ASP A 481 42.66 -13.63 24.52
C ASP A 481 42.32 -15.13 24.76
N GLU A 482 41.19 -15.47 25.37
CA GLU A 482 40.79 -16.85 25.65
C GLU A 482 39.43 -17.19 25.00
N GLU A 483 39.43 -18.19 24.11
CA GLU A 483 38.25 -18.68 23.37
C GLU A 483 36.99 -18.80 24.26
N PRO A 484 35.93 -18.01 24.02
CA PRO A 484 34.62 -18.34 24.56
C PRO A 484 34.07 -19.50 23.74
N THR A 485 34.44 -20.72 24.12
CA THR A 485 33.79 -21.92 23.59
C THR A 485 32.34 -21.95 24.11
N GLY A 486 31.40 -21.42 23.33
CA GLY A 486 29.97 -21.67 23.49
C GLY A 486 29.11 -20.43 23.79
N ASP A 487 28.21 -20.14 22.85
CA ASP A 487 26.91 -19.44 22.96
C ASP A 487 26.89 -17.98 23.47
N THR A 488 27.02 -17.07 22.50
CA THR A 488 26.52 -15.67 22.41
C THR A 488 26.42 -14.84 23.71
N LEU A 489 27.48 -14.07 23.98
CA LEU A 489 27.45 -12.89 24.84
C LEU A 489 27.49 -11.62 23.97
N THR A 490 26.41 -10.85 23.96
CA THR A 490 26.33 -9.55 23.27
C THR A 490 26.54 -8.44 24.29
N THR A 491 27.61 -7.65 24.13
CA THR A 491 27.82 -6.41 24.90
C THR A 491 27.50 -5.21 24.00
N TRP A 492 26.66 -4.31 24.50
CA TRP A 492 26.27 -3.06 23.85
C TRP A 492 26.95 -1.90 24.57
N VAL A 493 27.72 -1.10 23.85
CA VAL A 493 28.32 0.12 24.41
C VAL A 493 27.78 1.32 23.66
N ALA A 494 27.19 2.25 24.42
CA ALA A 494 26.37 3.34 23.90
C ALA A 494 26.75 4.72 24.46
N GLY A 495 26.94 5.73 23.59
CA GLY A 495 27.22 7.13 23.96
C GLY A 495 25.97 8.02 24.14
N ILE A 496 26.10 9.24 24.70
CA ILE A 496 24.98 10.16 25.00
C ILE A 496 24.56 11.00 23.77
N TYR A 497 23.25 11.29 23.68
CA TYR A 497 22.57 12.06 22.63
C TYR A 497 23.08 13.52 22.50
N GLY A 498 23.58 13.91 21.32
CA GLY A 498 23.78 15.32 20.92
C GLY A 498 25.07 15.70 20.18
N ASP A 499 26.16 14.92 20.29
CA ASP A 499 27.51 15.25 19.76
C ASP A 499 28.22 13.96 19.26
N GLY A 500 28.07 13.56 17.99
CA GLY A 500 28.94 12.51 17.40
C GLY A 500 28.84 11.08 17.95
N ARG A 501 27.99 10.25 17.35
CA ARG A 501 27.58 8.96 17.94
C ARG A 501 28.47 7.81 17.50
N ILE A 502 29.08 7.11 18.45
CA ILE A 502 29.75 5.82 18.22
C ILE A 502 29.00 4.70 18.94
N THR A 503 28.60 3.69 18.18
CA THR A 503 27.96 2.46 18.64
C THR A 503 28.91 1.29 18.40
N ALA A 504 29.27 0.55 19.44
CA ALA A 504 30.11 -0.64 19.31
C ALA A 504 29.46 -1.87 19.94
N THR A 505 29.59 -3.03 19.28
CA THR A 505 29.11 -4.31 19.81
C THR A 505 30.04 -5.48 19.48
N THR A 506 30.10 -6.46 20.38
CA THR A 506 30.91 -7.68 20.26
C THR A 506 30.23 -8.82 19.51
N MET A 507 29.07 -8.57 18.91
CA MET A 507 28.27 -9.66 18.34
C MET A 507 28.84 -10.17 17.02
N ILE A 508 29.00 -11.49 16.92
CA ILE A 508 29.02 -12.19 15.63
C ILE A 508 27.57 -12.28 15.17
N LEU A 509 27.17 -11.41 14.24
CA LEU A 509 25.96 -11.65 13.48
C LEU A 509 26.28 -12.73 12.44
N ASP A 510 26.12 -14.01 12.82
CA ASP A 510 26.24 -15.14 11.90
C ASP A 510 25.01 -15.17 10.98
N PHE A 511 25.10 -14.46 9.86
CA PHE A 511 24.04 -14.35 8.85
C PHE A 511 24.14 -15.45 7.79
N LEU A 512 24.35 -16.72 8.17
CA LEU A 512 24.05 -17.86 7.30
C LEU A 512 22.52 -18.11 7.22
N SER A 513 21.77 -17.06 6.86
CA SER A 513 20.31 -17.02 6.70
C SER A 513 19.78 -17.76 5.45
N GLY A 514 20.63 -18.56 4.79
CA GLY A 514 20.26 -19.41 3.66
C GLY A 514 20.48 -20.91 3.89
N ASN A 515 20.97 -21.32 5.07
CA ASN A 515 21.16 -22.74 5.36
C ASN A 515 19.94 -23.32 6.10
N PRO A 516 19.14 -24.20 5.48
CA PRO A 516 18.02 -24.86 6.16
C PRO A 516 18.45 -25.77 7.33
N ASP A 517 19.75 -25.97 7.57
CA ASP A 517 20.27 -26.84 8.63
C ASP A 517 20.52 -26.15 9.99
N THR A 518 20.32 -24.84 10.14
CA THR A 518 20.46 -24.15 11.45
C THR A 518 19.12 -24.03 12.17
N GLU A 519 18.69 -25.12 12.80
CA GLU A 519 17.38 -25.27 13.47
C GLU A 519 17.09 -24.34 14.68
N ASN A 520 17.97 -23.39 15.05
CA ASN A 520 17.84 -22.64 16.31
C ASN A 520 18.13 -21.14 16.28
N MET A 521 18.27 -20.49 15.12
CA MET A 521 18.34 -19.01 15.07
C MET A 521 17.25 -18.46 14.15
N THR A 522 16.21 -17.87 14.75
CA THR A 522 15.08 -17.31 14.01
C THR A 522 15.49 -16.02 13.28
N PHE A 523 15.37 -16.06 11.95
CA PHE A 523 15.51 -15.00 10.93
C PHE A 523 15.17 -13.56 11.37
N TYR A 524 14.19 -13.38 12.27
CA TYR A 524 13.67 -12.09 12.71
C TYR A 524 14.58 -11.31 13.69
N ASN A 525 15.46 -11.97 14.44
CA ASN A 525 16.15 -11.29 15.56
C ASN A 525 17.37 -10.46 15.15
N GLY A 526 18.09 -10.82 14.07
CA GLY A 526 19.29 -10.10 13.62
C GLY A 526 18.97 -8.76 12.93
N ARG A 527 17.89 -8.72 12.13
CA ARG A 527 17.44 -7.51 11.42
C ARG A 527 16.87 -6.46 12.36
N ILE A 528 16.12 -6.88 13.37
CA ILE A 528 15.60 -5.98 14.42
C ILE A 528 16.77 -5.33 15.19
N VAL A 529 17.80 -6.12 15.50
CA VAL A 529 19.00 -5.62 16.18
C VAL A 529 19.73 -4.60 15.30
N LEU A 530 19.92 -4.90 14.02
CA LEU A 530 20.52 -3.98 13.05
C LEU A 530 19.72 -2.68 12.90
N ASP A 531 18.39 -2.79 12.78
CA ASP A 531 17.48 -1.66 12.69
C ASP A 531 17.56 -0.77 13.94
N ASN A 532 17.55 -1.36 15.13
CA ASN A 532 17.70 -0.62 16.38
C ASN A 532 19.03 0.13 16.50
N MET A 533 20.13 -0.49 16.05
CA MET A 533 21.44 0.18 16.01
C MET A 533 21.44 1.37 15.07
N LEU A 534 20.79 1.25 13.92
CA LEU A 534 20.65 2.31 12.93
C LEU A 534 19.74 3.43 13.45
N ARG A 535 18.55 3.13 13.98
CA ARG A 535 17.67 4.11 14.66
C ARG A 535 18.42 4.90 15.73
N TRP A 536 19.19 4.18 16.57
CA TRP A 536 19.91 4.79 17.67
C TRP A 536 21.08 5.66 17.20
N THR A 537 21.81 5.22 16.17
CA THR A 537 22.93 5.98 15.57
C THR A 537 22.44 7.19 14.75
N LEU A 538 21.28 7.10 14.10
CA LEU A 538 20.74 8.15 13.22
C LEU A 538 19.90 9.20 13.96
N GLY A 539 19.49 8.95 15.21
CA GLY A 539 18.80 9.93 16.05
C GLY A 539 17.41 10.35 15.60
N MET A 540 16.80 9.58 14.71
CA MET A 540 15.44 9.75 14.27
C MET A 540 14.49 9.06 15.27
N PRO A 541 13.50 9.76 15.86
CA PRO A 541 12.24 9.10 16.12
C PRO A 541 11.65 8.84 14.75
N HIS A 542 11.75 7.60 14.28
CA HIS A 542 10.88 7.15 13.21
C HIS A 542 9.74 6.44 13.93
N PRO A 543 8.64 7.13 14.33
CA PRO A 543 7.39 6.43 14.24
C PRO A 543 7.31 6.05 12.76
N MET A 544 7.36 4.76 12.49
CA MET A 544 6.57 4.31 11.36
C MET A 544 5.36 3.76 12.05
N VAL A 545 4.17 4.10 11.57
CA VAL A 545 3.03 3.21 11.81
C VAL A 545 3.50 1.78 11.50
N PHE A 546 3.55 0.86 12.46
CA PHE A 546 4.05 -0.50 12.23
C PHE A 546 2.89 -1.47 12.11
N ILE A 547 3.02 -2.45 11.23
CA ILE A 547 2.21 -3.66 11.30
C ILE A 547 3.00 -4.69 12.10
N GLU A 548 2.58 -4.94 13.33
CA GLU A 548 3.21 -5.92 14.22
C GLU A 548 2.79 -7.35 13.87
N GLU A 549 1.50 -7.55 13.60
CA GLU A 549 0.93 -8.87 13.36
C GLU A 549 -0.21 -8.81 12.34
N VAL A 550 -0.27 -9.84 11.48
CA VAL A 550 -1.45 -10.16 10.67
C VAL A 550 -1.87 -11.59 10.98
N ASN A 551 -3.07 -11.75 11.54
CA ASN A 551 -3.55 -13.03 12.05
C ASN A 551 -4.92 -13.41 11.47
N PRO A 552 -4.98 -14.47 10.64
CA PRO A 552 -3.87 -15.18 10.01
C PRO A 552 -3.21 -14.38 8.86
N MET A 553 -1.92 -14.60 8.56
CA MET A 553 -1.19 -13.95 7.43
C MET A 553 -1.57 -14.49 6.03
N ARG A 554 -2.55 -15.40 5.98
CA ARG A 554 -3.09 -15.98 4.75
C ARG A 554 -4.55 -16.33 4.98
N GLY A 555 -5.35 -16.31 3.92
CA GLY A 555 -6.75 -16.64 4.03
C GLY A 555 -7.47 -16.69 2.69
N SER A 556 -8.66 -17.28 2.71
CA SER A 556 -9.54 -17.39 1.55
C SER A 556 -10.56 -16.25 1.53
N TYR A 557 -11.19 -16.00 0.36
CA TYR A 557 -12.25 -15.01 0.21
C TYR A 557 -13.30 -15.07 1.34
N GLY A 558 -13.60 -13.91 1.94
CA GLY A 558 -14.59 -13.77 3.01
C GLY A 558 -14.11 -14.19 4.40
N GLU A 559 -12.88 -14.68 4.56
CA GLU A 559 -12.29 -14.94 5.88
C GLU A 559 -11.95 -13.63 6.58
N ARG A 560 -12.12 -13.57 7.91
CA ARG A 560 -11.85 -12.38 8.71
C ARG A 560 -10.41 -12.40 9.22
N ILE A 561 -9.68 -11.33 8.95
CA ILE A 561 -8.28 -11.15 9.31
C ILE A 561 -8.13 -9.96 10.27
N ILE A 562 -7.28 -10.09 11.28
CA ILE A 562 -6.94 -9.03 12.23
C ILE A 562 -5.52 -8.55 11.94
N VAL A 563 -5.32 -7.24 11.94
CA VAL A 563 -4.04 -6.54 11.80
C VAL A 563 -3.82 -5.72 13.07
N ILE A 564 -2.70 -5.97 13.75
CA ILE A 564 -2.28 -5.26 14.96
C ILE A 564 -1.09 -4.41 14.58
N GLY A 565 -1.06 -3.17 15.06
CA GLY A 565 0.03 -2.25 14.81
C GLY A 565 0.26 -1.26 15.94
N SER A 566 1.35 -0.51 15.81
CA SER A 566 1.87 0.40 16.84
C SER A 566 2.53 1.62 16.21
N ASP A 567 3.01 2.54 17.06
CA ASP A 567 3.73 3.77 16.70
C ASP A 567 2.96 4.71 15.74
N ALA A 568 1.63 4.60 15.69
CA ALA A 568 0.79 5.58 15.02
C ALA A 568 0.68 6.88 15.84
N THR A 569 0.31 7.98 15.19
CA THR A 569 -0.02 9.23 15.87
C THR A 569 -1.18 8.98 16.86
N PRO A 570 -1.06 9.33 18.15
CA PRO A 570 -2.13 9.12 19.12
C PRO A 570 -3.46 9.74 18.68
N GLU A 571 -4.56 9.01 18.83
CA GLU A 571 -5.91 9.42 18.40
C GLU A 571 -6.07 9.67 16.88
N ALA A 572 -5.09 9.30 16.05
CA ALA A 572 -5.21 9.44 14.60
C ALA A 572 -6.08 8.36 13.97
N GLU A 573 -6.77 8.71 12.88
CA GLU A 573 -7.46 7.74 12.04
C GLU A 573 -6.43 6.94 11.20
N ILE A 574 -6.51 5.62 11.31
CA ILE A 574 -5.70 4.65 10.60
C ILE A 574 -6.55 3.97 9.53
N GLU A 575 -6.12 4.06 8.28
CA GLU A 575 -6.80 3.46 7.14
C GLU A 575 -6.04 2.21 6.65
N LEU A 576 -6.74 1.10 6.43
CA LEU A 576 -6.17 -0.14 5.88
C LEU A 576 -6.58 -0.32 4.41
N TYR A 577 -5.60 -0.44 3.53
CA TYR A 577 -5.75 -0.58 2.09
C TYR A 577 -5.26 -1.93 1.57
N TRP A 578 -5.80 -2.35 0.42
CA TRP A 578 -5.39 -3.55 -0.31
C TRP A 578 -4.57 -3.19 -1.57
N ASP A 579 -3.39 -3.80 -1.70
CA ASP A 579 -2.40 -3.59 -2.76
C ASP A 579 -1.92 -2.14 -2.90
N THR A 580 -2.47 -1.35 -3.82
CA THR A 580 -2.12 0.07 -4.02
C THR A 580 -3.41 0.88 -4.11
N VAL A 581 -3.38 2.18 -3.74
CA VAL A 581 -4.52 3.09 -3.91
C VAL A 581 -4.86 3.21 -5.40
N GLN A 582 -5.77 2.37 -5.86
CA GLN A 582 -6.23 2.28 -7.24
C GLN A 582 -7.76 2.15 -7.25
N PRO A 583 -8.46 2.84 -8.17
CA PRO A 583 -9.91 2.90 -8.17
C PRO A 583 -10.50 1.71 -8.95
N TRP A 584 -10.76 0.57 -8.31
CA TRP A 584 -11.33 -0.59 -9.02
C TRP A 584 -12.62 -1.20 -8.47
N ASP A 585 -13.35 -0.55 -7.56
CA ASP A 585 -14.76 -0.90 -7.32
C ASP A 585 -15.67 0.30 -6.96
N GLY A 586 -15.12 1.51 -6.91
CA GLY A 586 -15.83 2.72 -6.51
C GLY A 586 -15.38 3.25 -5.15
N ASP A 587 -14.71 2.43 -4.35
CA ASP A 587 -13.98 2.82 -3.15
C ASP A 587 -12.46 2.65 -3.42
N LYS A 588 -11.61 3.43 -2.75
CA LYS A 588 -10.18 3.60 -3.08
C LYS A 588 -9.29 2.38 -2.71
N GLY A 589 -9.82 1.16 -2.72
CA GLY A 589 -9.15 -0.02 -2.17
C GLY A 589 -9.07 -0.02 -0.64
N LEU A 590 -9.82 0.87 0.02
CA LEU A 590 -9.95 0.95 1.47
C LEU A 590 -10.74 -0.25 1.99
N LEU A 591 -10.10 -1.07 2.82
CA LEU A 591 -10.71 -2.25 3.45
C LEU A 591 -11.45 -1.90 4.73
N ASN A 592 -10.87 -1.02 5.55
CA ASN A 592 -11.43 -0.55 6.82
C ASN A 592 -10.67 0.68 7.34
N SER A 593 -11.20 1.35 8.38
CA SER A 593 -10.45 2.31 9.20
C SER A 593 -10.66 2.06 10.71
N THR A 594 -9.73 2.54 11.53
CA THR A 594 -9.77 2.49 13.00
C THR A 594 -9.13 3.77 13.57
N GLU A 595 -9.20 3.98 14.87
CA GLU A 595 -8.53 5.09 15.57
C GLU A 595 -7.42 4.52 16.45
N ALA A 596 -6.22 5.11 16.40
CA ALA A 596 -5.12 4.72 17.27
C ALA A 596 -5.39 5.11 18.74
N GLU A 597 -4.93 4.29 19.67
CA GLU A 597 -5.02 4.56 21.12
C GLU A 597 -4.08 5.71 21.54
N GLU A 598 -4.20 6.20 22.77
CA GLU A 598 -3.35 7.28 23.31
C GLU A 598 -1.85 6.94 23.30
N ASP A 599 -1.49 5.65 23.23
CA ASP A 599 -0.11 5.15 23.16
C ASP A 599 0.36 4.82 21.72
N GLY A 600 -0.47 5.09 20.71
CA GLY A 600 -0.16 4.83 19.29
C GLY A 600 -0.45 3.40 18.82
N ASN A 601 -0.97 2.52 19.69
CA ASN A 601 -1.38 1.17 19.30
C ASN A 601 -2.71 1.17 18.55
N PHE A 602 -2.90 0.23 17.61
CA PHE A 602 -4.14 0.08 16.89
C PHE A 602 -4.44 -1.38 16.52
N GLU A 603 -5.74 -1.70 16.48
CA GLU A 603 -6.27 -2.95 15.92
C GLU A 603 -7.24 -2.61 14.79
N ILE A 604 -7.00 -3.18 13.61
CA ILE A 604 -7.88 -3.06 12.44
C ILE A 604 -8.13 -4.43 11.83
N TRP A 605 -9.33 -4.66 11.30
CA TRP A 605 -9.70 -5.96 10.73
C TRP A 605 -10.35 -5.80 9.35
N PHE A 606 -10.26 -6.83 8.52
CA PHE A 606 -10.92 -6.87 7.21
C PHE A 606 -11.44 -8.27 6.88
N HIS A 607 -12.32 -8.38 5.88
CA HIS A 607 -12.63 -9.66 5.25
C HIS A 607 -11.87 -9.75 3.94
N VAL A 608 -11.20 -10.89 3.67
CA VAL A 608 -10.41 -11.08 2.45
C VAL A 608 -11.29 -10.77 1.23
N PRO A 609 -10.95 -9.74 0.43
CA PRO A 609 -11.74 -9.33 -0.73
C PRO A 609 -11.60 -10.35 -1.87
N LYS A 610 -12.34 -10.13 -2.96
CA LYS A 610 -12.09 -10.89 -4.19
C LYS A 610 -10.74 -10.45 -4.76
N ALA A 611 -9.79 -11.37 -4.78
CA ALA A 611 -8.45 -11.15 -5.29
C ALA A 611 -7.92 -12.44 -5.92
N ILE A 612 -6.90 -12.30 -6.76
CA ILE A 612 -6.23 -13.42 -7.42
C ILE A 612 -5.42 -14.23 -6.41
N ASN A 613 -5.05 -15.47 -6.73
CA ASN A 613 -4.16 -16.27 -5.88
C ASN A 613 -2.79 -15.59 -5.73
N GLY A 614 -2.19 -15.66 -4.54
CA GLY A 614 -0.80 -15.26 -4.31
C GLY A 614 -0.62 -14.15 -3.30
N THR A 615 0.53 -13.48 -3.38
CA THR A 615 0.92 -12.44 -2.43
C THR A 615 0.34 -11.09 -2.83
N HIS A 616 -0.37 -10.48 -1.90
CA HIS A 616 -0.93 -9.13 -1.95
C HIS A 616 -0.31 -8.25 -0.87
N GLN A 617 -0.42 -6.93 -1.01
CA GLN A 617 0.01 -5.98 0.01
C GLN A 617 -1.18 -5.54 0.86
N LEU A 618 -0.97 -5.47 2.17
CA LEU A 618 -1.79 -4.72 3.09
C LEU A 618 -1.03 -3.45 3.43
N ILE A 619 -1.66 -2.29 3.28
CA ILE A 619 -1.04 -0.99 3.59
C ILE A 619 -1.86 -0.33 4.71
N VAL A 620 -1.22 0.04 5.81
CA VAL A 620 -1.81 0.92 6.83
C VAL A 620 -1.30 2.34 6.59
N LEU A 621 -2.20 3.32 6.62
CA LEU A 621 -1.91 4.74 6.50
C LEU A 621 -2.36 5.44 7.79
N ASP A 622 -1.44 6.12 8.47
CA ASP A 622 -1.78 7.12 9.47
C ASP A 622 -2.17 8.41 8.74
N THR A 623 -3.45 8.79 8.83
CA THR A 623 -3.98 9.94 8.10
C THR A 623 -3.53 11.29 8.66
N THR A 624 -3.02 11.33 9.89
CA THR A 624 -2.55 12.55 10.54
C THR A 624 -1.10 12.84 10.17
N SER A 625 -0.23 11.83 10.27
CA SER A 625 1.19 11.98 9.88
C SER A 625 1.40 11.85 8.38
N GLY A 626 0.52 11.12 7.68
CA GLY A 626 0.69 10.74 6.28
C GLY A 626 1.64 9.56 6.08
N GLU A 627 2.05 8.88 7.16
CA GLU A 627 2.96 7.74 7.11
C GLU A 627 2.25 6.45 6.72
N GLU A 628 2.94 5.61 5.95
CA GLU A 628 2.44 4.32 5.50
C GLU A 628 3.35 3.19 5.96
N SER A 629 2.74 2.03 6.22
CA SER A 629 3.46 0.77 6.40
C SER A 629 2.73 -0.35 5.71
N TRP A 630 3.48 -1.35 5.28
CA TRP A 630 2.92 -2.42 4.48
C TRP A 630 3.44 -3.77 4.91
N THR A 631 2.63 -4.79 4.65
CA THR A 631 3.02 -6.19 4.84
C THR A 631 2.40 -7.07 3.77
N ARG A 632 2.86 -8.32 3.71
CA ARG A 632 2.39 -9.31 2.74
C ARG A 632 1.24 -10.11 3.32
N PHE A 633 0.20 -10.31 2.52
CA PHE A 633 -0.89 -11.24 2.79
C PHE A 633 -1.01 -12.24 1.65
N VAL A 634 -1.24 -13.53 1.95
CA VAL A 634 -1.37 -14.57 0.92
C VAL A 634 -2.84 -14.95 0.76
N VAL A 635 -3.40 -14.68 -0.42
CA VAL A 635 -4.75 -15.15 -0.80
C VAL A 635 -4.66 -16.62 -1.21
N GLU A 636 -5.51 -17.45 -0.61
CA GLU A 636 -5.62 -18.88 -0.94
C GLU A 636 -6.87 -19.17 -1.80
N PRO A 637 -6.80 -20.14 -2.73
CA PRO A 637 -7.92 -20.51 -3.59
C PRO A 637 -9.04 -21.20 -2.81
N LEU A 638 -10.27 -20.75 -3.04
CA LEU A 638 -11.49 -21.30 -2.44
C LEU A 638 -12.46 -21.77 -3.52
N VAL A 639 -13.05 -22.94 -3.31
CA VAL A 639 -14.19 -23.43 -4.11
C VAL A 639 -15.34 -23.82 -3.18
N GLU A 640 -16.54 -23.39 -3.54
CA GLU A 640 -17.78 -23.66 -2.81
C GLU A 640 -18.80 -24.32 -3.73
N VAL A 641 -19.63 -25.22 -3.19
CA VAL A 641 -20.67 -25.91 -3.94
C VAL A 641 -22.00 -25.87 -3.18
N SER A 642 -23.09 -25.63 -3.90
CA SER A 642 -24.44 -25.60 -3.35
C SER A 642 -25.44 -26.29 -4.29
N PRO A 643 -26.24 -27.25 -3.79
CA PRO A 643 -26.13 -27.90 -2.46
C PRO A 643 -24.84 -28.72 -2.30
N PRO A 644 -24.42 -29.10 -1.08
CA PRO A 644 -23.20 -29.90 -0.85
C PRO A 644 -23.37 -31.42 -1.05
N SER A 645 -24.56 -31.86 -1.44
CA SER A 645 -24.87 -33.27 -1.69
C SER A 645 -26.01 -33.42 -2.70
N GLY A 646 -26.05 -34.53 -3.43
CA GLY A 646 -27.14 -34.83 -4.35
C GLY A 646 -26.95 -36.14 -5.12
N PRO A 647 -28.02 -36.70 -5.72
CA PRO A 647 -27.92 -37.84 -6.62
C PRO A 647 -27.31 -37.43 -7.98
N PRO A 648 -26.81 -38.38 -8.77
CA PRO A 648 -26.46 -38.15 -10.17
C PRO A 648 -27.56 -37.41 -10.96
N GLY A 649 -27.15 -36.44 -11.78
CA GLY A 649 -28.05 -35.60 -12.57
C GLY A 649 -28.55 -34.33 -11.88
N LEU A 650 -28.35 -34.16 -10.56
CA LEU A 650 -28.72 -32.92 -9.87
C LEU A 650 -27.89 -31.72 -10.37
N ASN A 651 -28.54 -30.59 -10.63
CA ASN A 651 -27.85 -29.32 -10.92
C ASN A 651 -27.27 -28.71 -9.64
N ILE A 652 -25.97 -28.45 -9.64
CA ILE A 652 -25.21 -27.81 -8.56
C ILE A 652 -24.63 -26.49 -9.03
N THR A 653 -24.58 -25.50 -8.13
CA THR A 653 -23.89 -24.22 -8.38
C THR A 653 -22.53 -24.26 -7.70
N ILE A 654 -21.47 -23.98 -8.46
CA ILE A 654 -20.09 -23.96 -8.00
C ILE A 654 -19.57 -22.52 -8.11
N ARG A 655 -18.98 -22.01 -7.03
CA ARG A 655 -18.34 -20.70 -6.97
C ARG A 655 -16.86 -20.89 -6.66
N GLY A 656 -15.99 -20.14 -7.32
CA GLY A 656 -14.57 -20.12 -7.00
C GLY A 656 -14.02 -18.71 -6.85
N TYR A 657 -13.03 -18.56 -5.98
CA TYR A 657 -12.33 -17.33 -5.65
C TYR A 657 -10.84 -17.61 -5.46
N GLY A 658 -9.97 -16.62 -5.61
CA GLY A 658 -8.53 -16.82 -5.41
C GLY A 658 -7.88 -17.69 -6.48
N PHE A 659 -8.35 -17.63 -7.74
CA PHE A 659 -7.69 -18.28 -8.89
C PHE A 659 -6.90 -17.27 -9.72
N SER A 660 -6.18 -17.73 -10.74
CA SER A 660 -5.49 -16.83 -11.68
C SER A 660 -6.49 -15.99 -12.48
N PRO A 661 -6.17 -14.74 -12.85
CA PRO A 661 -7.08 -13.87 -13.60
C PRO A 661 -7.26 -14.36 -15.03
N HIS A 662 -8.48 -14.27 -15.56
CA HIS A 662 -8.82 -14.66 -16.94
C HIS A 662 -8.40 -16.09 -17.33
N ALA A 663 -8.34 -16.99 -16.36
CA ALA A 663 -7.91 -18.36 -16.50
C ALA A 663 -9.08 -19.28 -16.81
N SER A 664 -8.80 -20.39 -17.51
CA SER A 664 -9.76 -21.47 -17.69
C SER A 664 -9.66 -22.43 -16.51
N VAL A 665 -10.79 -22.68 -15.83
CA VAL A 665 -10.89 -23.61 -14.69
C VAL A 665 -11.58 -24.88 -15.13
N VAL A 666 -10.97 -26.02 -14.86
CA VAL A 666 -11.55 -27.36 -15.02
C VAL A 666 -12.10 -27.81 -13.68
N LEU A 667 -13.37 -28.24 -13.67
CA LEU A 667 -14.03 -28.80 -12.50
C LEU A 667 -14.16 -30.30 -12.67
N GLU A 668 -13.69 -31.06 -11.69
CA GLU A 668 -13.67 -32.52 -11.73
C GLU A 668 -14.19 -33.12 -10.42
N MET A 669 -14.85 -34.27 -10.52
CA MET A 669 -15.19 -35.11 -9.39
C MET A 669 -14.88 -36.58 -9.74
N ASN A 670 -14.02 -37.23 -8.96
CA ASN A 670 -13.65 -38.64 -9.13
C ASN A 670 -13.11 -39.01 -10.54
N GLY A 671 -12.27 -38.18 -11.16
CA GLY A 671 -11.80 -38.43 -12.53
C GLY A 671 -12.77 -37.98 -13.62
N VAL A 672 -13.99 -37.54 -13.27
CA VAL A 672 -15.02 -37.13 -14.22
C VAL A 672 -15.08 -35.60 -14.32
N SER A 673 -14.79 -35.08 -15.51
CA SER A 673 -14.94 -33.65 -15.82
C SER A 673 -16.41 -33.24 -15.75
N LEU A 674 -16.73 -32.27 -14.90
CA LEU A 674 -18.08 -31.75 -14.68
C LEU A 674 -18.42 -30.60 -15.63
N SER A 675 -17.56 -29.59 -15.64
CA SER A 675 -17.74 -28.37 -16.41
C SER A 675 -16.41 -27.62 -16.51
N THR A 676 -16.42 -26.55 -17.30
CA THR A 676 -15.33 -25.57 -17.33
C THR A 676 -15.89 -24.19 -17.05
N ALA A 677 -15.10 -23.35 -16.39
CA ALA A 677 -15.42 -21.96 -16.13
C ALA A 677 -14.27 -21.06 -16.58
N SER A 678 -14.54 -19.77 -16.73
CA SER A 678 -13.50 -18.76 -16.92
C SER A 678 -13.56 -17.80 -15.75
N THR A 679 -12.40 -17.50 -15.16
CA THR A 679 -12.31 -16.50 -14.10
C THR A 679 -12.41 -15.08 -14.65
N ASP A 680 -12.94 -14.17 -13.84
CA ASP A 680 -12.85 -12.74 -14.11
C ASP A 680 -11.44 -12.19 -13.83
N HIS A 681 -11.29 -10.87 -13.86
CA HIS A 681 -10.02 -10.19 -13.62
C HIS A 681 -9.54 -10.30 -12.16
N LEU A 682 -10.40 -10.71 -11.22
CA LEU A 682 -10.10 -10.94 -9.81
C LEU A 682 -10.00 -12.44 -9.48
N GLY A 683 -9.90 -13.31 -10.49
CA GLY A 683 -9.76 -14.74 -10.25
C GLY A 683 -11.03 -15.42 -9.73
N SER A 684 -12.21 -14.82 -9.91
CA SER A 684 -13.48 -15.37 -9.44
C SER A 684 -14.31 -15.99 -10.56
N PHE A 685 -15.09 -17.03 -10.28
CA PHE A 685 -16.04 -17.62 -11.23
C PHE A 685 -17.32 -18.15 -10.56
N ILE A 686 -18.38 -18.27 -11.36
CA ILE A 686 -19.61 -18.98 -11.00
C ILE A 686 -20.05 -19.84 -12.19
N VAL A 687 -20.38 -21.10 -11.92
CA VAL A 687 -20.84 -22.02 -12.96
C VAL A 687 -21.82 -23.04 -12.38
N THR A 688 -22.73 -23.53 -13.21
CA THR A 688 -23.61 -24.65 -12.89
C THR A 688 -23.09 -25.92 -13.56
N ALA A 689 -23.16 -27.05 -12.87
CA ALA A 689 -22.82 -28.37 -13.40
C ALA A 689 -23.83 -29.40 -12.92
N THR A 690 -23.86 -30.58 -13.54
CA THR A 690 -24.64 -31.72 -13.06
C THR A 690 -23.75 -32.71 -12.30
N VAL A 691 -24.30 -33.32 -11.24
CA VAL A 691 -23.62 -34.40 -10.52
C VAL A 691 -23.40 -35.58 -11.48
N PRO A 692 -22.18 -36.13 -11.60
CA PRO A 692 -21.88 -37.18 -12.57
C PRO A 692 -22.46 -38.52 -12.12
N LEU A 693 -22.65 -39.45 -13.07
CA LEU A 693 -23.08 -40.81 -12.77
C LEU A 693 -21.91 -41.63 -12.21
N ILE A 694 -21.72 -41.53 -10.89
CA ILE A 694 -20.73 -42.29 -10.12
C ILE A 694 -21.40 -42.93 -8.90
N ASP A 695 -20.76 -43.95 -8.32
CA ASP A 695 -21.27 -44.63 -7.13
C ASP A 695 -21.43 -43.67 -5.95
N GLN A 696 -22.36 -43.98 -5.04
CA GLN A 696 -22.55 -43.19 -3.83
C GLN A 696 -21.26 -43.07 -3.00
N GLY A 697 -20.98 -41.88 -2.47
CA GLY A 697 -19.74 -41.61 -1.76
C GLY A 697 -19.51 -40.13 -1.46
N VAL A 698 -18.46 -39.83 -0.71
CA VAL A 698 -17.96 -38.47 -0.53
C VAL A 698 -16.75 -38.30 -1.44
N TYR A 699 -16.81 -37.31 -2.32
CA TYR A 699 -15.78 -37.04 -3.32
C TYR A 699 -15.25 -35.62 -3.16
N ASN A 700 -13.98 -35.43 -3.53
CA ASN A 700 -13.44 -34.10 -3.73
C ASN A 700 -13.96 -33.56 -5.07
N LEU A 701 -14.61 -32.41 -5.01
CA LEU A 701 -14.87 -31.56 -6.16
C LEU A 701 -13.67 -30.63 -6.29
N THR A 702 -12.80 -30.94 -7.24
CA THR A 702 -11.55 -30.21 -7.46
C THR A 702 -11.73 -29.18 -8.56
N ALA A 703 -11.21 -27.99 -8.32
CA ALA A 703 -11.10 -26.92 -9.31
C ALA A 703 -9.62 -26.69 -9.59
N ILE A 704 -9.24 -26.74 -10.87
CA ILE A 704 -7.84 -26.54 -11.32
C ILE A 704 -7.85 -25.52 -12.46
N ASP A 705 -7.12 -24.42 -12.31
CA ASP A 705 -6.93 -23.46 -13.40
C ASP A 705 -5.78 -23.86 -14.34
N ASP A 706 -5.75 -23.26 -15.53
CA ASP A 706 -4.72 -23.49 -16.54
C ASP A 706 -3.32 -22.94 -16.19
N LYS A 707 -3.18 -22.31 -15.01
CA LYS A 707 -1.91 -21.83 -14.45
C LYS A 707 -1.41 -22.70 -13.29
N GLY A 708 -2.19 -23.72 -12.89
CA GLY A 708 -1.82 -24.71 -11.87
C GLY A 708 -2.33 -24.41 -10.46
N VAL A 709 -3.12 -23.33 -10.25
CA VAL A 709 -3.79 -23.08 -8.99
C VAL A 709 -4.92 -24.09 -8.84
N ASN A 710 -4.96 -24.77 -7.70
CA ASN A 710 -5.99 -25.77 -7.43
C ASN A 710 -6.46 -25.73 -5.98
N THR A 711 -7.72 -26.12 -5.79
CA THR A 711 -8.34 -26.31 -4.48
C THR A 711 -9.48 -27.31 -4.62
N TYR A 712 -10.03 -27.76 -3.51
CA TYR A 712 -11.17 -28.67 -3.52
C TYR A 712 -12.15 -28.37 -2.39
N THR A 713 -13.40 -28.75 -2.63
CA THR A 713 -14.43 -28.90 -1.60
C THR A 713 -14.93 -30.33 -1.60
N THR A 714 -15.68 -30.73 -0.57
CA THR A 714 -16.29 -32.06 -0.53
C THR A 714 -17.71 -32.00 -1.04
N PHE A 715 -18.09 -33.01 -1.82
CA PHE A 715 -19.47 -33.23 -2.26
C PHE A 715 -19.87 -34.67 -1.99
N LYS A 716 -21.06 -34.87 -1.42
CA LYS A 716 -21.60 -36.21 -1.16
C LYS A 716 -22.56 -36.63 -2.28
N VAL A 717 -22.14 -37.56 -3.11
CA VAL A 717 -23.00 -38.22 -4.11
C VAL A 717 -23.90 -39.24 -3.41
N LEU A 718 -25.20 -39.09 -3.59
CA LEU A 718 -26.22 -39.98 -3.06
C LEU A 718 -26.52 -41.12 -4.05
N GLU A 719 -27.04 -42.23 -3.54
CA GLU A 719 -27.43 -43.39 -4.36
C GLU A 719 -28.53 -43.02 -5.36
N SER A 720 -28.31 -43.35 -6.65
CA SER A 720 -29.37 -43.32 -7.66
C SER A 720 -30.41 -44.40 -7.34
N ILE A 721 -31.64 -43.99 -7.08
CA ILE A 721 -32.75 -44.92 -6.89
C ILE A 721 -33.34 -45.32 -8.24
N LEU A 722 -33.44 -46.62 -8.48
CA LEU A 722 -34.05 -47.20 -9.67
C LEU A 722 -35.42 -47.80 -9.35
N ILE A 723 -36.27 -47.89 -10.37
CA ILE A 723 -37.55 -48.61 -10.30
C ILE A 723 -37.33 -50.07 -9.91
N SER A 724 -36.25 -50.70 -10.38
CA SER A 724 -35.86 -52.07 -10.02
C SER A 724 -35.62 -52.26 -8.52
N ASN A 725 -35.28 -51.20 -7.77
CA ASN A 725 -35.10 -51.24 -6.32
C ASN A 725 -36.44 -51.21 -5.54
N PHE A 726 -37.59 -51.31 -6.21
CA PHE A 726 -38.90 -51.13 -5.57
C PHE A 726 -39.10 -52.02 -4.33
N ASN A 727 -38.66 -53.29 -4.41
CA ASN A 727 -38.81 -54.21 -3.30
C ASN A 727 -38.00 -53.79 -2.07
N ASP A 728 -36.78 -53.30 -2.29
CA ASP A 728 -35.84 -52.92 -1.24
C ASP A 728 -36.22 -51.59 -0.60
N LEU A 729 -36.76 -50.66 -1.39
CA LEU A 729 -37.04 -49.30 -0.95
C LEU A 729 -38.46 -49.12 -0.43
N PHE A 730 -39.44 -49.79 -1.02
CA PHE A 730 -40.85 -49.57 -0.73
C PHE A 730 -41.56 -50.82 -0.20
N SER A 731 -41.39 -52.00 -0.82
CA SER A 731 -42.24 -53.16 -0.51
C SER A 731 -42.13 -53.62 0.95
N SER A 732 -40.94 -53.60 1.53
CA SER A 732 -40.71 -54.07 2.92
C SER A 732 -40.50 -52.96 3.96
N ASN A 733 -40.37 -51.70 3.52
CA ASN A 733 -40.14 -50.55 4.40
C ASN A 733 -41.44 -49.86 4.83
N ARG A 734 -41.33 -48.90 5.76
CA ARG A 734 -42.43 -47.98 6.06
C ARG A 734 -42.59 -46.99 4.90
N VAL A 735 -43.78 -46.96 4.33
CA VAL A 735 -44.12 -46.08 3.20
C VAL A 735 -45.30 -45.20 3.56
N ARG A 736 -45.20 -43.91 3.22
CA ARG A 736 -46.29 -42.96 3.24
C ARG A 736 -46.85 -42.82 1.84
N VAL A 737 -48.07 -43.30 1.64
CA VAL A 737 -48.78 -43.14 0.37
C VAL A 737 -49.65 -41.88 0.47
N ILE A 738 -49.35 -40.88 -0.35
CA ILE A 738 -50.04 -39.59 -0.34
C ILE A 738 -50.94 -39.49 -1.56
N TYR A 739 -52.23 -39.33 -1.29
CA TYR A 739 -53.29 -39.28 -2.28
C TYR A 739 -53.68 -37.85 -2.64
N PRO A 740 -53.92 -37.56 -3.93
CA PRO A 740 -54.42 -36.26 -4.33
C PRO A 740 -55.92 -36.16 -3.98
N SER A 741 -56.30 -35.18 -3.15
CA SER A 741 -57.70 -34.95 -2.75
C SER A 741 -58.56 -34.43 -3.91
N GLU A 742 -59.82 -34.88 -3.98
CA GLU A 742 -60.88 -34.36 -4.86
C GLU A 742 -61.41 -32.98 -4.39
N LYS A 743 -61.17 -32.62 -3.12
CA LYS A 743 -61.75 -31.42 -2.50
C LYS A 743 -60.83 -30.22 -2.64
N GLU A 744 -61.43 -29.08 -2.99
CA GLU A 744 -60.81 -27.76 -3.02
C GLU A 744 -61.26 -26.89 -1.83
N PRO A 745 -60.45 -25.89 -1.39
CA PRO A 745 -59.14 -25.51 -1.91
C PRO A 745 -58.02 -26.44 -1.45
N LYS A 746 -56.96 -26.57 -2.26
CA LYS A 746 -55.75 -27.32 -1.94
C LYS A 746 -54.55 -26.37 -1.76
N PRO A 747 -53.52 -26.78 -1.00
CA PRO A 747 -52.24 -26.07 -0.97
C PRO A 747 -51.72 -25.71 -2.36
N LEU A 748 -51.00 -24.59 -2.47
CA LEU A 748 -50.40 -24.12 -3.73
C LEU A 748 -51.40 -23.95 -4.90
N ASN A 749 -52.68 -23.74 -4.58
CA ASN A 749 -53.79 -23.60 -5.53
C ASN A 749 -53.89 -24.77 -6.52
N ARG A 750 -53.59 -26.00 -6.08
CA ARG A 750 -53.79 -27.20 -6.91
C ARG A 750 -55.29 -27.51 -7.06
N SER A 751 -55.66 -28.14 -8.17
CA SER A 751 -57.04 -28.51 -8.47
C SER A 751 -57.44 -29.84 -7.81
N GLY A 752 -58.76 -30.05 -7.67
CA GLY A 752 -59.32 -31.34 -7.25
C GLY A 752 -58.91 -32.47 -8.20
N ALA A 753 -58.52 -33.61 -7.64
CA ALA A 753 -58.15 -34.81 -8.40
C ALA A 753 -59.39 -35.54 -8.95
N SER A 754 -59.20 -36.37 -9.98
CA SER A 754 -60.23 -37.35 -10.38
C SER A 754 -60.13 -38.59 -9.48
N ILE A 755 -61.25 -39.26 -9.23
CA ILE A 755 -61.29 -40.53 -8.46
C ILE A 755 -60.28 -41.55 -9.02
N SER A 756 -60.09 -41.56 -10.34
CA SER A 756 -59.13 -42.45 -11.01
C SER A 756 -57.67 -42.18 -10.65
N ASP A 757 -57.30 -40.92 -10.36
CA ASP A 757 -55.95 -40.58 -9.88
C ASP A 757 -55.69 -41.19 -8.51
N TRP A 758 -56.72 -41.18 -7.65
CA TRP A 758 -56.69 -41.88 -6.37
C TRP A 758 -56.64 -43.41 -6.53
N LEU A 759 -57.52 -43.98 -7.37
CA LEU A 759 -57.61 -45.42 -7.57
C LEU A 759 -56.34 -46.05 -8.17
N ALA A 760 -55.57 -45.28 -8.95
CA ALA A 760 -54.29 -45.73 -9.51
C ALA A 760 -53.32 -46.22 -8.43
N SER A 761 -53.35 -45.57 -7.26
CA SER A 761 -52.46 -45.89 -6.14
C SER A 761 -52.65 -47.29 -5.57
N ALA A 762 -53.86 -47.85 -5.67
CA ALA A 762 -54.17 -49.19 -5.17
C ALA A 762 -53.32 -50.29 -5.83
N PHE A 763 -52.93 -50.09 -7.08
CA PHE A 763 -52.09 -51.03 -7.82
C PHE A 763 -50.66 -51.12 -7.28
N VAL A 764 -50.19 -50.07 -6.60
CA VAL A 764 -48.87 -50.02 -5.96
C VAL A 764 -48.96 -50.28 -4.47
N SER A 765 -49.95 -49.70 -3.77
CA SER A 765 -50.10 -49.87 -2.33
C SER A 765 -50.37 -51.31 -1.90
N THR A 766 -51.02 -52.11 -2.76
CA THR A 766 -51.20 -53.56 -2.55
C THR A 766 -49.90 -54.38 -2.58
N LYS A 767 -48.79 -53.78 -3.00
CA LYS A 767 -47.45 -54.41 -3.01
C LYS A 767 -46.59 -54.04 -1.79
N LEU A 768 -47.13 -53.25 -0.87
CA LEU A 768 -46.40 -52.69 0.27
C LEU A 768 -46.78 -53.42 1.57
N GLY A 769 -45.79 -53.69 2.42
CA GLY A 769 -45.97 -54.42 3.69
C GLY A 769 -46.30 -53.52 4.89
N ASN A 770 -45.91 -52.24 4.88
CA ASN A 770 -46.11 -51.32 6.01
C ASN A 770 -46.43 -49.90 5.52
N ILE A 771 -47.72 -49.58 5.39
CA ILE A 771 -48.16 -48.30 4.82
C ILE A 771 -48.88 -47.41 5.84
N THR A 772 -48.68 -46.11 5.67
CA THR A 772 -49.52 -45.06 6.26
C THR A 772 -50.04 -44.20 5.13
N GLU A 773 -51.36 -44.07 5.03
CA GLU A 773 -52.00 -43.42 3.88
C GLU A 773 -52.79 -42.18 4.27
N GLY A 774 -52.79 -41.16 3.41
CA GLY A 774 -53.45 -39.89 3.72
C GLY A 774 -53.60 -38.98 2.51
N LEU A 775 -54.51 -38.01 2.63
CA LEU A 775 -54.74 -36.99 1.61
C LEU A 775 -53.66 -35.90 1.66
N ASP A 776 -53.35 -35.34 0.51
CA ASP A 776 -52.44 -34.18 0.38
C ASP A 776 -52.96 -32.89 1.03
N THR A 777 -54.25 -32.84 1.39
CA THR A 777 -54.85 -31.77 2.21
C THR A 777 -54.75 -32.03 3.71
N ASN A 778 -54.10 -33.11 4.14
CA ASN A 778 -53.90 -33.42 5.55
C ASN A 778 -52.55 -32.87 6.03
N PRO A 779 -52.51 -31.95 7.01
CA PRO A 779 -51.25 -31.39 7.52
C PRO A 779 -50.33 -32.42 8.20
N SER A 780 -50.83 -33.60 8.56
CA SER A 780 -49.97 -34.69 9.06
C SER A 780 -49.23 -35.46 7.95
N PHE A 781 -49.51 -35.17 6.69
CA PHE A 781 -48.91 -35.83 5.52
C PHE A 781 -48.17 -34.86 4.61
N VAL A 782 -48.63 -33.60 4.53
CA VAL A 782 -48.03 -32.57 3.66
C VAL A 782 -48.01 -31.25 4.40
N ASP A 783 -46.90 -30.51 4.33
CA ASP A 783 -46.85 -29.12 4.76
C ASP A 783 -47.76 -28.29 3.84
N GLN A 784 -48.81 -27.70 4.42
CA GLN A 784 -49.86 -27.03 3.65
C GLN A 784 -49.41 -25.66 3.09
N THR A 785 -48.21 -25.20 3.45
CA THR A 785 -47.58 -23.96 2.96
C THR A 785 -46.61 -24.25 1.82
N THR A 786 -45.67 -25.17 2.03
CA THR A 786 -44.60 -25.48 1.06
C THR A 786 -45.00 -26.56 0.07
N GLY A 787 -45.91 -27.46 0.44
CA GLY A 787 -46.28 -28.65 -0.31
C GLY A 787 -45.36 -29.85 -0.09
N SER A 788 -44.35 -29.76 0.78
CA SER A 788 -43.43 -30.86 1.06
C SER A 788 -44.10 -31.99 1.86
N PRO A 789 -43.79 -33.28 1.59
CA PRO A 789 -44.26 -34.38 2.42
C PRO A 789 -43.71 -34.36 3.85
N MET A 790 -44.54 -34.78 4.81
CA MET A 790 -44.20 -34.90 6.23
C MET A 790 -43.69 -36.30 6.59
N GLY A 791 -42.82 -36.39 7.60
CA GLY A 791 -42.29 -37.65 8.14
C GLY A 791 -40.97 -38.08 7.51
N SER A 792 -40.39 -39.17 8.01
CA SER A 792 -39.08 -39.70 7.58
C SER A 792 -39.20 -41.01 6.78
N GLU A 793 -40.42 -41.39 6.40
CA GLU A 793 -40.71 -42.62 5.67
C GLU A 793 -40.51 -42.45 4.16
N ALA A 794 -40.40 -43.57 3.42
CA ALA A 794 -40.46 -43.55 1.97
C ALA A 794 -41.78 -42.94 1.48
N ILE A 795 -41.79 -42.21 0.37
CA ILE A 795 -42.98 -41.50 -0.13
C ILE A 795 -43.46 -42.13 -1.44
N ILE A 796 -44.75 -42.34 -1.58
CA ILE A 796 -45.37 -42.67 -2.88
C ILE A 796 -46.51 -41.70 -3.17
N CYS A 797 -46.48 -41.09 -4.36
CA CYS A 797 -47.48 -40.12 -4.80
C CYS A 797 -48.09 -40.49 -6.15
N PHE A 798 -49.36 -40.14 -6.31
CA PHE A 798 -50.12 -40.31 -7.55
C PHE A 798 -50.79 -39.01 -7.96
N GLY A 799 -51.07 -38.88 -9.26
CA GLY A 799 -51.69 -37.70 -9.84
C GLY A 799 -50.69 -36.57 -10.09
N GLY A 800 -50.77 -35.97 -11.27
CA GLY A 800 -49.73 -35.03 -11.73
C GLY A 800 -49.72 -33.71 -10.98
N PRO A 801 -48.76 -32.81 -11.27
CA PRO A 801 -48.53 -31.55 -10.55
C PRO A 801 -49.70 -30.54 -10.60
N ASN A 802 -50.74 -30.79 -11.41
CA ASN A 802 -51.96 -30.00 -11.38
C ASN A 802 -52.88 -30.37 -10.20
N VAL A 803 -52.83 -31.63 -9.75
CA VAL A 803 -53.70 -32.18 -8.71
C VAL A 803 -52.94 -32.71 -7.51
N GLY A 804 -51.74 -33.28 -7.64
CA GLY A 804 -50.93 -33.77 -6.53
C GLY A 804 -50.05 -32.67 -5.94
N VAL A 805 -50.30 -32.25 -4.69
CA VAL A 805 -49.51 -31.19 -4.04
C VAL A 805 -48.02 -31.59 -3.88
N PRO A 806 -47.67 -32.79 -3.36
CA PRO A 806 -46.27 -33.21 -3.31
C PRO A 806 -45.59 -33.31 -4.67
N VAL A 807 -46.31 -33.77 -5.70
CA VAL A 807 -45.76 -33.89 -7.05
C VAL A 807 -45.40 -32.51 -7.58
N TYR A 808 -46.28 -31.52 -7.39
CA TYR A 808 -45.97 -30.12 -7.72
C TYR A 808 -44.77 -29.58 -6.94
N TYR A 809 -44.66 -29.90 -5.64
CA TYR A 809 -43.50 -29.51 -4.82
C TYR A 809 -42.19 -30.08 -5.37
N TYR A 810 -42.13 -31.38 -5.64
CA TYR A 810 -40.93 -32.04 -6.13
C TYR A 810 -40.51 -31.52 -7.51
N GLU A 811 -41.48 -31.29 -8.42
CA GLU A 811 -41.16 -30.75 -9.75
C GLU A 811 -40.82 -29.25 -9.74
N LEU A 812 -41.46 -28.44 -8.88
CA LEU A 812 -41.19 -27.00 -8.77
C LEU A 812 -39.76 -26.76 -8.28
N ASN A 813 -39.32 -27.56 -7.31
CA ASN A 813 -37.99 -27.46 -6.71
C ASN A 813 -36.92 -28.29 -7.47
N LYS A 814 -37.27 -28.89 -8.63
CA LYS A 814 -36.36 -29.71 -9.45
C LYS A 814 -35.74 -30.90 -8.70
N ILE A 815 -36.46 -31.42 -7.71
CA ILE A 815 -36.10 -32.64 -6.97
C ILE A 815 -36.48 -33.87 -7.81
N ALA A 816 -37.64 -33.82 -8.48
CA ALA A 816 -38.05 -34.86 -9.42
C ALA A 816 -37.17 -34.81 -10.70
N PRO A 817 -36.62 -35.96 -11.16
CA PRO A 817 -35.82 -36.05 -12.38
C PRO A 817 -36.54 -35.59 -13.65
N VAL A 818 -37.85 -35.81 -13.71
CA VAL A 818 -38.70 -35.44 -14.83
C VAL A 818 -39.81 -34.49 -14.37
N ILE A 819 -40.00 -33.40 -15.12
CA ILE A 819 -40.95 -32.33 -14.78
C ILE A 819 -41.94 -32.10 -15.93
N TYR A 820 -43.19 -31.81 -15.57
CA TYR A 820 -44.26 -31.54 -16.53
C TYR A 820 -44.24 -30.10 -17.01
N CYS A 821 -44.57 -29.88 -18.29
CA CYS A 821 -44.52 -28.58 -18.95
C CYS A 821 -45.27 -27.41 -18.26
N LEU A 822 -46.28 -27.69 -17.42
CA LEU A 822 -47.05 -26.66 -16.72
C LEU A 822 -46.40 -26.20 -15.40
N VAL A 823 -45.35 -26.86 -14.95
CA VAL A 823 -44.58 -26.42 -13.79
C VAL A 823 -43.66 -25.26 -14.20
N PRO A 824 -43.61 -24.16 -13.43
CA PRO A 824 -42.71 -23.05 -13.71
C PRO A 824 -41.25 -23.50 -13.96
N GLY A 825 -40.65 -22.93 -15.01
CA GLY A 825 -39.28 -23.27 -15.41
C GLY A 825 -39.10 -24.63 -16.08
N ALA A 826 -40.18 -25.35 -16.44
CA ALA A 826 -40.08 -26.58 -17.23
C ALA A 826 -39.95 -26.30 -18.73
N ARG A 827 -40.79 -25.42 -19.29
CA ARG A 827 -40.91 -25.18 -20.74
C ARG A 827 -40.46 -23.77 -21.13
N GLY A 828 -39.79 -23.65 -22.29
CA GLY A 828 -39.46 -22.37 -22.95
C GLY A 828 -40.60 -21.73 -23.76
N SER A 829 -40.40 -20.50 -24.23
CA SER A 829 -41.38 -19.82 -25.10
C SER A 829 -41.51 -20.56 -26.44
N GLY A 830 -42.73 -20.97 -26.80
CA GLY A 830 -43.02 -21.67 -28.06
C GLY A 830 -43.03 -23.20 -27.98
N GLU A 831 -42.60 -23.79 -26.86
CA GLU A 831 -42.56 -25.25 -26.72
C GLU A 831 -43.96 -25.89 -26.49
N PRO A 832 -44.17 -27.17 -26.84
CA PRO A 832 -45.45 -27.87 -26.71
C PRO A 832 -46.04 -27.86 -25.30
N TRP A 833 -47.38 -27.83 -25.21
CA TRP A 833 -48.16 -27.78 -23.96
C TRP A 833 -48.42 -29.15 -23.31
N ALA A 834 -47.96 -30.23 -23.92
CA ALA A 834 -48.17 -31.60 -23.47
C ALA A 834 -46.88 -32.39 -23.72
N GLN A 835 -45.91 -32.19 -22.82
CA GLN A 835 -44.56 -32.72 -22.92
C GLN A 835 -43.90 -32.75 -21.53
N TRP A 836 -42.97 -33.67 -21.32
CA TRP A 836 -42.08 -33.68 -20.17
C TRP A 836 -40.67 -33.20 -20.52
N TYR A 837 -40.02 -32.66 -19.52
CA TYR A 837 -38.65 -32.15 -19.57
C TYR A 837 -37.87 -32.84 -18.46
N ARG A 838 -36.57 -33.04 -18.67
CA ARG A 838 -35.66 -33.37 -17.57
C ARG A 838 -35.56 -32.17 -16.62
N ALA A 839 -35.15 -32.40 -15.38
CA ALA A 839 -35.01 -31.35 -14.37
C ALA A 839 -34.07 -30.20 -14.81
N ASP A 840 -33.13 -30.47 -15.72
CA ASP A 840 -32.24 -29.49 -16.36
C ASP A 840 -32.89 -28.65 -17.48
N GLY A 841 -34.16 -28.88 -17.78
CA GLY A 841 -34.92 -28.21 -18.84
C GLY A 841 -34.80 -28.87 -20.22
N THR A 842 -34.05 -29.97 -20.35
CA THR A 842 -33.93 -30.71 -21.62
C THR A 842 -35.27 -31.34 -21.99
N ALA A 843 -35.76 -31.02 -23.18
CA ALA A 843 -37.01 -31.54 -23.71
C ALA A 843 -36.93 -33.05 -23.99
N ILE A 844 -37.89 -33.84 -23.48
CA ILE A 844 -38.06 -35.25 -23.85
C ILE A 844 -38.98 -35.29 -25.08
N VAL A 845 -38.39 -35.12 -26.25
CA VAL A 845 -39.08 -34.80 -27.51
C VAL A 845 -40.11 -35.85 -27.95
N GLU A 846 -39.88 -37.12 -27.62
CA GLU A 846 -40.76 -38.25 -27.91
C GLU A 846 -42.13 -38.10 -27.23
N THR A 847 -42.20 -37.28 -26.18
CA THR A 847 -43.39 -37.09 -25.36
C THR A 847 -44.24 -35.88 -25.76
N ALA A 848 -43.80 -35.11 -26.76
CA ALA A 848 -44.47 -33.91 -27.28
C ALA A 848 -45.77 -34.24 -28.03
N MET A 849 -46.75 -34.80 -27.32
CA MET A 849 -48.04 -35.19 -27.90
C MET A 849 -49.19 -34.94 -26.91
N GLY A 850 -50.25 -34.29 -27.40
CA GLY A 850 -51.45 -34.04 -26.59
C GLY A 850 -52.25 -35.31 -26.29
N THR A 851 -53.16 -35.21 -25.33
CA THR A 851 -54.09 -36.28 -24.96
C THR A 851 -55.43 -36.14 -25.67
N ASN A 852 -56.19 -37.24 -25.75
CA ASN A 852 -57.58 -37.25 -26.20
C ASN A 852 -58.36 -38.38 -25.51
N GLU A 853 -59.60 -38.64 -25.92
CA GLU A 853 -60.45 -39.67 -25.29
C GLU A 853 -59.89 -41.10 -25.41
N THR A 854 -59.03 -41.35 -26.40
CA THR A 854 -58.45 -42.66 -26.74
C THR A 854 -56.94 -42.74 -26.50
N ARG A 855 -56.30 -41.66 -26.03
CA ARG A 855 -54.84 -41.59 -25.87
C ARG A 855 -54.44 -40.73 -24.69
N ASP A 856 -53.55 -41.27 -23.87
CA ASP A 856 -52.89 -40.56 -22.79
C ASP A 856 -51.43 -41.01 -22.67
N LEU A 857 -50.65 -40.30 -21.87
CA LEU A 857 -49.26 -40.61 -21.56
C LEU A 857 -49.10 -40.61 -20.05
N PHE A 858 -48.15 -41.40 -19.57
CA PHE A 858 -47.81 -41.40 -18.15
C PHE A 858 -46.32 -41.56 -17.89
N LEU A 859 -45.91 -40.97 -16.77
CA LEU A 859 -44.60 -41.04 -16.16
C LEU A 859 -44.68 -41.95 -14.93
N ILE A 860 -43.67 -42.79 -14.76
CA ILE A 860 -43.36 -43.46 -13.49
C ILE A 860 -41.90 -43.16 -13.21
N GLU A 861 -41.60 -42.58 -12.06
CA GLU A 861 -40.25 -42.21 -11.65
C GLU A 861 -39.99 -42.49 -10.18
N THR A 862 -38.72 -42.70 -9.86
CA THR A 862 -38.22 -42.89 -8.50
C THR A 862 -37.00 -42.02 -8.26
N PHE A 863 -36.87 -41.44 -7.07
CA PHE A 863 -35.73 -40.58 -6.71
C PHE A 863 -35.57 -40.46 -5.20
N MET A 864 -34.47 -39.87 -4.73
CA MET A 864 -34.32 -39.43 -3.34
C MET A 864 -34.74 -37.98 -3.20
N ASP A 865 -35.51 -37.64 -2.17
CA ASP A 865 -35.70 -36.24 -1.81
C ASP A 865 -34.59 -35.68 -0.92
N GLU A 866 -34.67 -34.38 -0.64
CA GLU A 866 -33.66 -33.62 0.11
C GLU A 866 -33.48 -34.13 1.56
N GLU A 867 -34.51 -34.76 2.13
CA GLU A 867 -34.44 -35.41 3.44
C GLU A 867 -33.87 -36.84 3.38
N GLY A 868 -33.48 -37.31 2.19
CA GLY A 868 -32.95 -38.65 1.96
C GLY A 868 -34.03 -39.72 2.02
N ARG A 869 -35.28 -39.40 1.68
CA ARG A 869 -36.37 -40.38 1.60
C ARG A 869 -36.50 -40.89 0.16
N PRO A 870 -36.66 -42.21 -0.04
CA PRO A 870 -36.97 -42.74 -1.36
C PRO A 870 -38.40 -42.36 -1.75
N VAL A 871 -38.56 -41.81 -2.95
CA VAL A 871 -39.82 -41.32 -3.51
C VAL A 871 -40.15 -42.10 -4.77
N LEU A 872 -41.43 -42.48 -4.94
CA LEU A 872 -41.99 -42.95 -6.20
C LEU A 872 -43.17 -42.07 -6.60
N ILE A 873 -43.15 -41.54 -7.82
CA ILE A 873 -44.24 -40.76 -8.40
C ILE A 873 -44.75 -41.48 -9.64
N ALA A 874 -46.08 -41.53 -9.79
CA ALA A 874 -46.71 -42.03 -11.00
C ALA A 874 -47.93 -41.18 -11.39
N TYR A 875 -47.93 -40.61 -12.59
CA TYR A 875 -49.06 -39.84 -13.10
C TYR A 875 -49.12 -39.75 -14.62
N GLY A 876 -50.31 -39.44 -15.14
CA GLY A 876 -50.51 -39.09 -16.54
C GLY A 876 -50.79 -37.62 -16.79
N ILE A 877 -50.70 -37.21 -18.07
CA ILE A 877 -51.12 -35.86 -18.49
C ILE A 877 -52.61 -35.67 -18.15
N GLY A 878 -53.42 -36.68 -18.46
CA GLY A 878 -54.80 -36.79 -17.99
C GLY A 878 -54.98 -37.89 -16.95
N TRP A 879 -56.20 -37.94 -16.41
CA TRP A 879 -56.60 -38.93 -15.41
C TRP A 879 -56.54 -40.38 -15.91
N ARG A 880 -56.71 -40.59 -17.24
CA ARG A 880 -56.60 -41.91 -17.86
C ARG A 880 -55.16 -42.40 -17.83
N GLY A 881 -54.21 -41.51 -18.09
CA GLY A 881 -52.78 -41.80 -17.99
C GLY A 881 -52.38 -42.18 -16.57
N THR A 882 -52.83 -41.44 -15.54
CA THR A 882 -52.53 -41.81 -14.13
C THR A 882 -53.05 -43.20 -13.80
N TYR A 883 -54.27 -43.53 -14.22
CA TYR A 883 -54.85 -44.84 -13.99
C TYR A 883 -54.16 -45.95 -14.79
N ALA A 884 -53.72 -45.64 -16.02
CA ALA A 884 -52.91 -46.52 -16.85
C ALA A 884 -51.54 -46.80 -16.23
N ALA A 885 -50.91 -45.79 -15.59
CA ALA A 885 -49.64 -45.93 -14.90
C ALA A 885 -49.69 -46.97 -13.78
N GLY A 886 -50.73 -46.90 -12.93
CA GLY A 886 -50.94 -47.89 -11.87
C GLY A 886 -51.09 -49.31 -12.42
N LYS A 887 -51.92 -49.51 -13.46
CA LYS A 887 -52.11 -50.82 -14.09
C LYS A 887 -50.85 -51.35 -14.78
N TYR A 888 -50.12 -50.47 -15.46
CA TYR A 888 -48.87 -50.83 -16.12
C TYR A 888 -47.80 -51.23 -15.09
N PHE A 889 -47.70 -50.50 -13.98
CA PHE A 889 -46.84 -50.88 -12.87
C PHE A 889 -47.18 -52.27 -12.34
N ASP A 890 -48.46 -52.54 -12.03
CA ASP A 890 -48.91 -53.84 -11.48
C ASP A 890 -48.66 -55.02 -12.43
N ARG A 891 -48.89 -54.84 -13.74
CA ARG A 891 -48.90 -55.95 -14.70
C ARG A 891 -47.62 -56.14 -15.48
N VAL A 892 -46.80 -55.10 -15.61
CA VAL A 892 -45.62 -55.13 -16.47
C VAL A 892 -44.36 -54.88 -15.66
N ILE A 893 -44.30 -53.80 -14.87
CA ILE A 893 -43.09 -53.43 -14.13
C ILE A 893 -42.86 -54.34 -12.93
N TYR A 894 -43.83 -54.44 -12.02
CA TYR A 894 -43.66 -55.14 -10.75
C TYR A 894 -43.30 -56.62 -10.90
N PRO A 895 -43.89 -57.40 -11.85
CA PRO A 895 -43.48 -58.78 -12.07
C PRO A 895 -42.08 -58.93 -12.68
N ASN A 896 -41.53 -57.88 -13.29
CA ASN A 896 -40.29 -57.90 -14.07
C ASN A 896 -39.33 -56.77 -13.62
N LEU A 897 -39.26 -56.45 -12.31
CA LEU A 897 -38.52 -55.30 -11.79
C LEU A 897 -37.05 -55.24 -12.26
N GLU A 898 -36.39 -56.39 -12.42
CA GLU A 898 -35.00 -56.48 -12.90
C GLU A 898 -34.81 -55.91 -14.32
N ASP A 899 -35.86 -55.94 -15.16
CA ASP A 899 -35.86 -55.39 -16.52
C ASP A 899 -36.11 -53.87 -16.57
N TYR A 900 -36.31 -53.24 -15.40
CA TYR A 900 -36.54 -51.80 -15.27
C TYR A 900 -35.45 -51.12 -14.41
N PRO A 901 -34.16 -51.17 -14.82
CA PRO A 901 -33.07 -50.49 -14.13
C PRO A 901 -33.06 -48.97 -14.38
N TYR A 902 -34.25 -48.37 -14.52
CA TYR A 902 -34.44 -46.97 -14.87
C TYR A 902 -34.88 -46.17 -13.65
N GLN A 903 -34.40 -44.93 -13.55
CA GLN A 903 -34.89 -43.95 -12.59
C GLN A 903 -36.30 -43.47 -12.97
N TRP A 904 -36.59 -43.37 -14.27
CA TRP A 904 -37.91 -42.98 -14.78
C TRP A 904 -38.20 -43.61 -16.13
N ILE A 905 -39.50 -43.80 -16.42
CA ILE A 905 -40.01 -44.23 -17.71
C ILE A 905 -41.22 -43.40 -18.13
N ILE A 906 -41.38 -43.19 -19.43
CA ILE A 906 -42.58 -42.54 -20.01
C ILE A 906 -43.20 -43.47 -21.04
N VAL A 907 -44.50 -43.71 -20.89
CA VAL A 907 -45.25 -44.68 -21.69
C VAL A 907 -46.49 -44.02 -22.27
N ARG A 908 -46.78 -44.34 -23.53
CA ARG A 908 -48.04 -43.97 -24.19
C ARG A 908 -49.06 -45.07 -24.04
N TRP A 909 -50.26 -44.71 -23.64
CA TRP A 909 -51.44 -45.57 -23.58
C TRP A 909 -52.42 -45.21 -24.72
N ILE A 910 -52.98 -46.23 -25.37
CA ILE A 910 -54.01 -46.10 -26.41
C ILE A 910 -55.15 -47.08 -26.13
N ASP A 911 -56.38 -46.58 -26.12
CA ASP A 911 -57.62 -47.37 -26.15
C ASP A 911 -57.78 -47.98 -27.55
N ALA A 912 -57.17 -49.15 -27.75
CA ALA A 912 -57.13 -49.82 -29.06
C ALA A 912 -58.39 -50.66 -29.34
N ASN A 913 -59.14 -51.05 -28.31
CA ASN A 913 -60.37 -51.82 -28.45
C ASN A 913 -61.62 -50.91 -28.57
N GLY A 914 -61.49 -49.61 -28.26
CA GLY A 914 -62.52 -48.58 -28.40
C GLY A 914 -63.64 -48.69 -27.36
N ASP A 915 -63.40 -49.30 -26.20
CA ASP A 915 -64.40 -49.47 -25.16
C ASP A 915 -64.50 -48.26 -24.21
N GLY A 916 -63.57 -47.30 -24.33
CA GLY A 916 -63.53 -46.07 -23.55
C GLY A 916 -62.98 -46.23 -22.13
N PHE A 917 -62.53 -47.44 -21.77
CA PHE A 917 -61.92 -47.76 -20.48
C PHE A 917 -60.40 -47.88 -20.63
N VAL A 918 -59.68 -47.63 -19.54
CA VAL A 918 -58.25 -47.97 -19.45
C VAL A 918 -58.16 -49.44 -19.06
N ASN A 919 -57.86 -50.32 -20.01
CA ASN A 919 -57.64 -51.75 -19.80
C ASN A 919 -56.19 -52.02 -19.39
N ALA A 920 -55.94 -53.15 -18.72
CA ALA A 920 -54.58 -53.51 -18.35
C ALA A 920 -53.77 -53.96 -19.58
N PRO A 921 -52.43 -53.90 -19.54
CA PRO A 921 -51.59 -54.46 -20.60
C PRO A 921 -51.94 -55.92 -20.90
N GLY A 922 -52.26 -56.21 -22.17
CA GLY A 922 -52.73 -57.53 -22.62
C GLY A 922 -54.25 -57.71 -22.68
N ASP A 923 -55.03 -56.75 -22.18
CA ASP A 923 -56.49 -56.79 -22.11
C ASP A 923 -57.18 -55.82 -23.10
N GLY A 924 -56.58 -55.59 -24.27
CA GLY A 924 -57.21 -54.85 -25.38
C GLY A 924 -56.65 -53.45 -25.66
N ASP A 925 -55.93 -52.84 -24.72
CA ASP A 925 -55.27 -51.54 -24.90
C ASP A 925 -53.79 -51.71 -25.26
N GLU A 926 -53.24 -50.71 -25.95
CA GLU A 926 -51.83 -50.68 -26.34
C GLU A 926 -51.01 -49.77 -25.42
N TYR A 927 -49.82 -50.27 -25.03
CA TYR A 927 -48.85 -49.55 -24.21
C TYR A 927 -47.51 -49.51 -24.95
N THR A 928 -46.96 -48.31 -25.17
CA THR A 928 -45.69 -48.11 -25.88
C THR A 928 -44.72 -47.34 -24.99
N LEU A 929 -43.59 -47.95 -24.61
CA LEU A 929 -42.49 -47.23 -23.96
C LEU A 929 -41.90 -46.20 -24.93
N LEU A 930 -41.90 -44.92 -24.53
CA LEU A 930 -41.43 -43.82 -25.35
C LEU A 930 -40.02 -43.36 -24.97
N ALA A 931 -39.73 -43.27 -23.67
CA ALA A 931 -38.46 -42.77 -23.15
C ALA A 931 -38.15 -43.35 -21.76
N THR A 932 -36.86 -43.40 -21.42
CA THR A 932 -36.31 -43.87 -20.14
C THR A 932 -35.14 -42.98 -19.69
N SER A 933 -34.67 -43.16 -18.46
CA SER A 933 -33.50 -42.44 -17.90
C SER A 933 -32.14 -42.85 -18.49
N ASP A 934 -32.10 -43.86 -19.35
CA ASP A 934 -30.87 -44.44 -19.94
C ASP A 934 -30.40 -43.72 -21.22
#